data_AF-A0A2E1KRX3-F1
#
_entry.id   AF-A0A2E1KRX3-F1
#
_cell.length_a   1.000
_cell.length_b   1.000
_cell.length_c   1.000
_cell.angle_alpha   90.00
_cell.angle_beta   90.00
_cell.angle_gamma   90.00
#
_symmetry.space_group_name_H-M   'P 1'
#
loop_
_entity.id
_entity.type
_entity.pdbx_description
1 polymer ?
#
loop_
_entity_poly.entity_id
_entity_poly.type
_entity_poly.pdbx_seq_one_letter_code
_entity_poly.pdbx_strand_id
1 'polypeptide(L)'
;MLRTFAWLIGVIVSIFFLSAHGAELKADEMAEGFGAQSKGGTGGKKLAVTTLADHGPGSLREALAVDEPRIISFVVEGTIQLERPLIVRRGRLTVDGSSAPGRGVTIMRHGIWFLDDSSDIILRDLRVRATTGGAGGDGLLFNGNNQRILIDHCSLMWATDENIDTWGRVKDLTCQWTLIAEGQRYGDHAKGRHSMGWLCGRNCDRITIHHCLFAHNGDRNPLISSGVFDLVNNVIYNWSGGSNATKLIHGARANVVNCTFLKGAESRGGGVIWLQPQAPKSKVYVAGNVTPFAPTGEGDPRLSVQEAEFPASPDVIASTPFAAPKIETQSAQNALQLVLNRVGPKTRDADEQRILKEVRAKTGHVGRRNEEVDVRDRLQANFPKTQLDSLAKSFAGRLGFYAKDVRGGATYAFNDDQRFPPASVIKLPVMIQLYRQAALGHLQLEEKHRLPIDISTHGTGVLKARDGLIELPLREYGRLMMIHSDNMATDLVIRTVGTKSTNQFLDDQGCQSTRVSLELGRWHYVILGMTKAPISRTNDQRLISRIKAGQFDNDGLGYSDSLENNVCGPRDTGLLLERLYLGQLANRSDTDEMLNLMRASTHKQTIARYLKPGVRVANKYGGSRRIAADVGIVELPERPVVIAAFAISNAADDRSGRGILARMSRLVIAAIDPTAVEPIADD
;
A
#
# COMPACT_ATOMS: atom_id res chain seq x y z
N MET A 1 10.35 63.42 25.82
CA MET A 1 11.05 62.41 26.63
C MET A 1 10.13 61.99 27.78
N LEU A 2 9.97 60.67 27.96
CA LEU A 2 9.37 59.93 29.09
C LEU A 2 7.85 60.12 29.38
N ARG A 3 7.00 59.09 29.14
CA ARG A 3 6.63 57.91 29.99
C ARG A 3 5.76 58.35 31.20
N THR A 4 4.57 57.80 31.54
CA THR A 4 4.04 56.41 31.45
C THR A 4 2.53 56.36 31.87
N PHE A 5 1.77 55.45 31.23
CA PHE A 5 0.57 54.65 31.60
C PHE A 5 -0.28 54.91 32.89
N ALA A 6 -1.63 54.89 32.77
CA ALA A 6 -2.49 53.70 33.04
C ALA A 6 -4.03 53.96 33.02
N TRP A 7 -4.74 53.12 32.24
CA TRP A 7 -6.06 52.46 32.41
C TRP A 7 -7.37 53.21 32.78
N LEU A 8 -8.38 53.05 31.91
CA LEU A 8 -9.79 52.88 32.30
C LEU A 8 -10.53 51.95 31.32
N ILE A 9 -11.32 51.02 31.87
CA ILE A 9 -12.18 50.05 31.18
C ILE A 9 -13.53 50.70 30.88
N GLY A 10 -14.06 50.53 29.66
CA GLY A 10 -15.42 50.90 29.28
C GLY A 10 -16.03 49.84 28.35
N VAL A 11 -17.11 49.22 28.81
CA VAL A 11 -17.94 48.24 28.08
C VAL A 11 -18.86 48.99 27.12
N ILE A 12 -18.86 48.61 25.84
CA ILE A 12 -19.92 48.98 24.88
C ILE A 12 -20.46 47.71 24.23
N VAL A 13 -21.77 47.52 24.38
CA VAL A 13 -22.58 46.50 23.74
C VAL A 13 -22.94 46.99 22.33
N SER A 14 -22.57 46.25 21.30
CA SER A 14 -22.97 46.50 19.91
C SER A 14 -23.91 45.42 19.41
N ILE A 15 -25.10 45.86 18.99
CA ILE A 15 -26.17 45.09 18.36
C ILE A 15 -25.74 44.71 16.94
N PHE A 16 -25.69 43.41 16.62
CA PHE A 16 -25.42 42.92 15.27
C PHE A 16 -26.71 42.89 14.43
N PHE A 17 -26.77 43.72 13.38
CA PHE A 17 -27.66 43.49 12.24
C PHE A 17 -27.07 42.38 11.37
N LEU A 18 -27.83 41.30 11.11
CA LEU A 18 -27.48 40.29 10.12
C LEU A 18 -27.72 40.85 8.71
N SER A 19 -26.64 41.24 8.03
CA SER A 19 -26.63 41.43 6.58
C SER A 19 -26.27 40.09 5.93
N ALA A 20 -27.24 39.48 5.23
CA ALA A 20 -27.01 38.30 4.39
C ALA A 20 -26.04 38.66 3.25
N HIS A 21 -24.76 38.38 3.43
CA HIS A 21 -23.78 38.41 2.36
C HIS A 21 -23.83 37.07 1.63
N GLY A 22 -24.40 37.07 0.42
CA GLY A 22 -24.06 36.07 -0.58
C GLY A 22 -22.58 36.23 -0.89
N ALA A 23 -21.76 35.24 -0.54
CA ALA A 23 -20.36 35.24 -0.89
C ALA A 23 -20.23 35.14 -2.42
N GLU A 24 -19.65 36.16 -3.06
CA GLU A 24 -19.08 36.03 -4.40
C GLU A 24 -18.03 34.91 -4.35
N LEU A 25 -18.23 33.87 -5.15
CA LEU A 25 -17.22 32.83 -5.40
C LEU A 25 -15.98 33.55 -5.93
N LYS A 26 -14.83 33.28 -5.31
CA LYS A 26 -13.55 33.84 -5.79
C LYS A 26 -13.27 33.32 -7.21
N ALA A 27 -12.54 34.08 -8.02
CA ALA A 27 -12.23 33.75 -9.41
C ALA A 27 -11.53 32.37 -9.57
N ASP A 28 -10.90 31.84 -8.52
CA ASP A 28 -10.28 30.52 -8.45
C ASP A 28 -11.26 29.33 -8.29
N GLU A 29 -12.56 29.59 -8.07
CA GLU A 29 -13.63 28.60 -7.92
C GLU A 29 -14.63 28.59 -9.11
N MET A 30 -14.40 29.44 -10.11
CA MET A 30 -15.27 29.53 -11.29
C MET A 30 -15.01 28.38 -12.26
N ALA A 31 -16.10 27.75 -12.72
CA ALA A 31 -16.03 26.73 -13.75
C ALA A 31 -15.93 27.39 -15.13
N GLU A 32 -14.98 26.94 -15.95
CA GLU A 32 -14.78 27.44 -17.32
C GLU A 32 -14.98 26.32 -18.36
N GLY A 33 -14.95 26.66 -19.65
CA GLY A 33 -15.06 25.65 -20.71
C GLY A 33 -16.48 25.08 -20.93
N PHE A 34 -16.56 24.00 -21.72
CA PHE A 34 -17.85 23.48 -22.20
C PHE A 34 -18.78 22.95 -21.10
N GLY A 35 -18.23 22.45 -19.99
CA GLY A 35 -18.99 21.93 -18.84
C GLY A 35 -19.37 22.96 -17.79
N ALA A 36 -18.96 24.22 -17.94
CA ALA A 36 -19.17 25.29 -16.94
C ALA A 36 -20.64 25.51 -16.57
N GLN A 37 -21.57 25.17 -17.45
CA GLN A 37 -23.02 25.34 -17.24
C GLN A 37 -23.67 24.18 -16.48
N SER A 38 -22.90 23.20 -15.99
CA SER A 38 -23.42 22.12 -15.17
C SER A 38 -24.15 22.67 -13.94
N LYS A 39 -25.40 22.26 -13.76
CA LYS A 39 -26.19 22.66 -12.58
C LYS A 39 -25.85 21.84 -11.34
N GLY A 40 -25.15 20.71 -11.51
CA GLY A 40 -24.93 19.73 -10.46
C GLY A 40 -26.20 19.40 -9.69
N GLY A 41 -26.05 19.19 -8.39
CA GLY A 41 -27.15 18.92 -7.46
C GLY A 41 -28.02 20.12 -7.07
N THR A 42 -27.80 21.31 -7.65
CA THR A 42 -28.41 22.56 -7.19
C THR A 42 -29.95 22.49 -7.17
N GLY A 43 -30.54 22.94 -6.06
CA GLY A 43 -31.98 22.84 -5.78
C GLY A 43 -32.43 21.46 -5.29
N GLY A 44 -31.48 20.56 -5.04
CA GLY A 44 -31.71 19.18 -4.64
C GLY A 44 -31.58 18.88 -3.15
N LYS A 45 -31.68 17.59 -2.81
CA LYS A 45 -31.43 17.05 -1.47
C LYS A 45 -29.98 17.31 -1.05
N LYS A 46 -29.76 17.66 0.22
CA LYS A 46 -28.43 17.74 0.82
C LYS A 46 -28.19 16.46 1.59
N LEU A 47 -27.24 15.64 1.16
CA LEU A 47 -26.95 14.33 1.73
C LEU A 47 -25.53 14.34 2.28
N ALA A 48 -25.37 13.99 3.56
CA ALA A 48 -24.06 13.85 4.17
C ALA A 48 -23.65 12.38 4.22
N VAL A 49 -22.45 12.09 3.76
CA VAL A 49 -21.79 10.79 3.97
C VAL A 49 -21.22 10.78 5.38
N THR A 50 -21.72 9.87 6.20
CA THR A 50 -21.42 9.76 7.64
C THR A 50 -20.66 8.49 8.01
N THR A 51 -20.38 7.63 7.04
CA THR A 51 -19.63 6.37 7.24
C THR A 51 -18.67 6.12 6.09
N LEU A 52 -17.56 5.44 6.38
CA LEU A 52 -16.59 4.96 5.40
C LEU A 52 -16.95 3.57 4.83
N ALA A 53 -18.02 2.96 5.35
CA ALA A 53 -18.52 1.68 4.82
C ALA A 53 -18.99 1.83 3.36
N ASP A 54 -18.77 0.78 2.57
CA ASP A 54 -19.17 0.76 1.16
C ASP A 54 -20.69 0.85 0.95
N HIS A 55 -21.48 0.32 1.89
CA HIS A 55 -22.93 0.26 1.81
C HIS A 55 -23.58 0.44 3.19
N GLY A 56 -24.91 0.65 3.17
CA GLY A 56 -25.73 0.88 4.36
C GLY A 56 -25.89 2.36 4.71
N PRO A 57 -26.69 2.65 5.77
CA PRO A 57 -27.08 4.00 6.17
C PRO A 57 -25.93 4.99 6.22
N GLY A 58 -26.05 6.07 5.44
CA GLY A 58 -25.10 7.18 5.42
C GLY A 58 -23.84 6.94 4.59
N SER A 59 -23.79 5.86 3.81
CA SER A 59 -22.69 5.58 2.87
C SER A 59 -22.76 6.44 1.61
N LEU A 60 -21.62 6.65 0.95
CA LEU A 60 -21.56 7.31 -0.36
C LEU A 60 -22.41 6.56 -1.41
N ARG A 61 -22.49 5.24 -1.33
CA ARG A 61 -23.28 4.41 -2.25
C ARG A 61 -24.76 4.71 -2.16
N GLU A 62 -25.31 4.83 -0.95
CA GLU A 62 -26.72 5.21 -0.79
C GLU A 62 -26.97 6.64 -1.26
N ALA A 63 -26.07 7.58 -0.96
CA ALA A 63 -26.21 8.96 -1.41
C ALA A 63 -26.20 9.10 -2.94
N LEU A 64 -25.35 8.32 -3.62
CA LEU A 64 -25.29 8.27 -5.09
C LEU A 64 -26.48 7.55 -5.72
N ALA A 65 -27.13 6.62 -5.02
CA ALA A 65 -28.30 5.90 -5.53
C ALA A 65 -29.59 6.75 -5.57
N VAL A 66 -29.59 7.95 -4.98
CA VAL A 66 -30.72 8.88 -5.01
C VAL A 66 -30.90 9.46 -6.41
N ASP A 67 -32.11 9.34 -6.98
CA ASP A 67 -32.41 9.80 -8.34
C ASP A 67 -32.75 11.30 -8.42
N GLU A 68 -33.29 11.89 -7.33
CA GLU A 68 -33.57 13.32 -7.30
C GLU A 68 -32.26 14.13 -7.32
N PRO A 69 -32.28 15.41 -7.77
CA PRO A 69 -31.10 16.26 -7.67
C PRO A 69 -30.52 16.22 -6.25
N ARG A 70 -29.21 16.05 -6.11
CA ARG A 70 -28.56 15.97 -4.79
C ARG A 70 -27.17 16.57 -4.72
N ILE A 71 -26.87 17.18 -3.59
CA ILE A 71 -25.53 17.62 -3.21
C ILE A 71 -25.06 16.67 -2.10
N ILE A 72 -23.97 15.97 -2.38
CA ILE A 72 -23.36 14.99 -1.49
C ILE A 72 -22.13 15.63 -0.87
N SER A 73 -22.15 15.78 0.45
CA SER A 73 -21.03 16.22 1.27
C SER A 73 -20.52 15.08 2.16
N PHE A 74 -19.36 15.27 2.78
CA PHE A 74 -18.74 14.30 3.68
C PHE A 74 -18.57 14.93 5.06
N VAL A 75 -18.93 14.20 6.12
CA VAL A 75 -18.58 14.57 7.50
C VAL A 75 -17.58 13.59 8.11
N VAL A 76 -17.01 12.72 7.27
CA VAL A 76 -16.00 11.72 7.62
C VAL A 76 -14.73 11.94 6.80
N GLU A 77 -13.59 11.70 7.43
CA GLU A 77 -12.26 11.64 6.80
C GLU A 77 -11.86 10.18 6.61
N GLY A 78 -11.18 9.85 5.51
CA GLY A 78 -10.53 8.55 5.34
C GLY A 78 -10.87 7.85 4.02
N THR A 79 -10.66 6.54 3.99
CA THR A 79 -10.77 5.73 2.77
C THR A 79 -12.05 4.90 2.76
N ILE A 80 -12.87 5.11 1.73
CA ILE A 80 -14.01 4.25 1.39
C ILE A 80 -13.48 3.13 0.49
N GLN A 81 -13.42 1.91 1.02
CA GLN A 81 -13.01 0.74 0.26
C GLN A 81 -14.22 0.12 -0.43
N LEU A 82 -14.33 0.30 -1.74
CA LEU A 82 -15.46 -0.22 -2.49
C LEU A 82 -15.36 -1.74 -2.66
N GLU A 83 -16.48 -2.44 -2.52
CA GLU A 83 -16.58 -3.86 -2.88
C GLU A 83 -16.85 -4.05 -4.38
N ARG A 84 -17.45 -3.04 -5.01
CA ARG A 84 -17.78 -2.95 -6.44
C ARG A 84 -17.91 -1.50 -6.89
N PRO A 85 -17.89 -1.19 -8.20
CA PRO A 85 -18.06 0.17 -8.68
C PRO A 85 -19.31 0.87 -8.12
N LEU A 86 -19.20 2.17 -7.88
CA LEU A 86 -20.34 3.03 -7.60
C LEU A 86 -21.00 3.37 -8.94
N ILE A 87 -22.29 3.08 -9.09
CA ILE A 87 -23.00 3.28 -10.35
C ILE A 87 -24.04 4.37 -10.18
N VAL A 88 -23.97 5.39 -11.03
CA VAL A 88 -24.96 6.46 -11.19
C VAL A 88 -25.56 6.31 -12.59
N ARG A 89 -26.88 6.27 -12.71
CA ARG A 89 -27.57 6.11 -14.01
C ARG A 89 -28.41 7.29 -14.44
N ARG A 90 -28.78 8.14 -13.47
CA ARG A 90 -29.65 9.30 -13.66
C ARG A 90 -29.52 10.26 -12.48
N GLY A 91 -30.22 11.38 -12.60
CA GLY A 91 -30.28 12.40 -11.57
C GLY A 91 -29.07 13.32 -11.60
N ARG A 92 -29.31 14.62 -11.40
CA ARG A 92 -28.24 15.63 -11.34
C ARG A 92 -27.51 15.54 -9.99
N LEU A 93 -26.21 15.76 -9.95
CA LEU A 93 -25.49 15.73 -8.68
C LEU A 93 -24.27 16.61 -8.58
N THR A 94 -23.98 16.95 -7.34
CA THR A 94 -22.67 17.46 -6.91
C THR A 94 -22.12 16.49 -5.87
N VAL A 95 -20.91 15.98 -6.06
CA VAL A 95 -20.11 15.36 -4.98
C VAL A 95 -19.02 16.34 -4.60
N ASP A 96 -19.09 16.85 -3.37
CA ASP A 96 -18.19 17.86 -2.85
C ASP A 96 -17.25 17.27 -1.81
N GLY A 97 -16.08 16.81 -2.26
CA GLY A 97 -15.03 16.28 -1.40
C GLY A 97 -14.38 17.32 -0.49
N SER A 98 -14.53 18.62 -0.79
CA SER A 98 -13.92 19.70 0.00
C SER A 98 -14.57 19.85 1.38
N SER A 99 -15.77 19.30 1.54
CA SER A 99 -16.51 19.27 2.80
C SER A 99 -15.97 18.26 3.82
N ALA A 100 -15.20 17.27 3.37
CA ALA A 100 -14.62 16.25 4.25
C ALA A 100 -13.61 16.87 5.23
N PRO A 101 -13.60 16.46 6.52
CA PRO A 101 -12.62 16.94 7.49
C PRO A 101 -11.18 16.47 7.18
N GLY A 102 -10.22 17.12 7.82
CA GLY A 102 -8.81 16.73 7.81
C GLY A 102 -8.21 16.62 6.41
N ARG A 103 -7.76 15.43 6.05
CA ARG A 103 -7.11 15.12 4.75
C ARG A 103 -8.10 14.81 3.63
N GLY A 104 -9.41 14.75 3.92
CA GLY A 104 -10.45 14.49 2.93
C GLY A 104 -10.80 13.01 2.77
N VAL A 105 -11.44 12.68 1.65
CA VAL A 105 -11.92 11.32 1.36
C VAL A 105 -11.17 10.69 0.20
N THR A 106 -10.89 9.40 0.31
CA THR A 106 -10.32 8.57 -0.75
C THR A 106 -11.27 7.44 -1.10
N ILE A 107 -11.61 7.31 -2.38
CA ILE A 107 -12.42 6.20 -2.92
C ILE A 107 -11.45 5.20 -3.53
N MET A 108 -11.46 3.96 -3.06
CA MET A 108 -10.46 2.96 -3.41
C MET A 108 -11.08 1.65 -3.91
N ARG A 109 -10.23 0.85 -4.57
CA ARG A 109 -10.48 -0.47 -5.19
C ARG A 109 -11.25 -0.37 -6.49
N HIS A 110 -12.42 0.28 -6.49
CA HIS A 110 -13.20 0.49 -7.70
C HIS A 110 -13.42 1.99 -7.96
N GLY A 111 -13.96 2.31 -9.14
CA GLY A 111 -14.27 3.66 -9.56
C GLY A 111 -15.73 4.08 -9.36
N ILE A 112 -16.03 5.27 -9.88
CA ILE A 112 -17.39 5.85 -9.97
C ILE A 112 -17.79 5.91 -11.44
N TRP A 113 -18.90 5.25 -11.77
CA TRP A 113 -19.35 5.05 -13.14
C TRP A 113 -20.70 5.72 -13.36
N PHE A 114 -20.70 6.70 -14.26
CA PHE A 114 -21.86 7.42 -14.76
C PHE A 114 -22.30 6.77 -16.06
N LEU A 115 -23.38 6.01 -15.96
CA LEU A 115 -23.89 5.20 -17.04
C LEU A 115 -25.21 5.78 -17.57
N ASP A 116 -25.61 5.35 -18.76
CA ASP A 116 -26.89 5.67 -19.39
C ASP A 116 -27.13 7.16 -19.60
N ASP A 117 -27.99 7.84 -18.82
CA ASP A 117 -28.38 9.25 -19.03
C ASP A 117 -28.12 10.09 -17.78
N SER A 118 -26.84 10.21 -17.41
CA SER A 118 -26.39 10.97 -16.24
C SER A 118 -25.84 12.34 -16.68
N SER A 119 -26.62 13.40 -16.42
CA SER A 119 -26.30 14.77 -16.84
C SER A 119 -26.31 15.75 -15.67
N ASP A 120 -25.65 16.90 -15.82
CA ASP A 120 -25.45 17.90 -14.76
C ASP A 120 -24.74 17.29 -13.55
N ILE A 121 -23.48 16.95 -13.77
CA ILE A 121 -22.61 16.30 -12.79
C ILE A 121 -21.51 17.30 -12.40
N ILE A 122 -21.26 17.42 -11.10
CA ILE A 122 -20.13 18.16 -10.55
C ILE A 122 -19.39 17.25 -9.58
N LEU A 123 -18.11 17.00 -9.82
CA LEU A 123 -17.20 16.26 -8.95
C LEU A 123 -16.07 17.17 -8.53
N ARG A 124 -15.91 17.40 -7.22
CA ARG A 124 -14.87 18.27 -6.69
C ARG A 124 -14.09 17.65 -5.55
N ASP A 125 -12.78 17.92 -5.52
CA ASP A 125 -11.89 17.58 -4.40
C ASP A 125 -11.91 16.08 -4.01
N LEU A 126 -12.16 15.21 -4.99
CA LEU A 126 -12.20 13.76 -4.79
C LEU A 126 -10.85 13.12 -5.08
N ARG A 127 -10.53 12.08 -4.32
CA ARG A 127 -9.48 11.11 -4.68
C ARG A 127 -10.10 9.80 -5.10
N VAL A 128 -9.73 9.32 -6.29
CA VAL A 128 -10.12 8.00 -6.78
C VAL A 128 -8.87 7.17 -7.07
N ARG A 129 -8.83 5.97 -6.49
CA ARG A 129 -7.73 4.99 -6.53
C ARG A 129 -8.29 3.61 -6.91
N ALA A 130 -8.66 3.43 -8.18
CA ALA A 130 -9.36 2.24 -8.66
C ALA A 130 -8.42 1.06 -8.94
N THR A 131 -7.96 0.38 -7.89
CA THR A 131 -6.92 -0.66 -7.98
C THR A 131 -7.44 -2.06 -8.34
N THR A 132 -8.68 -2.21 -8.76
CA THR A 132 -9.35 -3.50 -9.00
C THR A 132 -10.36 -3.38 -10.15
N GLY A 133 -10.42 -4.41 -11.00
CA GLY A 133 -11.36 -4.48 -12.12
C GLY A 133 -10.76 -4.95 -13.44
N GLY A 134 -9.46 -5.24 -13.49
CA GLY A 134 -8.78 -5.72 -14.70
C GLY A 134 -9.01 -4.79 -15.89
N ALA A 135 -9.44 -5.37 -17.02
CA ALA A 135 -9.73 -4.65 -18.27
C ALA A 135 -11.06 -3.89 -18.31
N GLY A 136 -11.61 -3.54 -17.14
CA GLY A 136 -12.72 -2.60 -17.03
C GLY A 136 -12.70 -1.87 -15.68
N GLY A 137 -11.53 -1.78 -15.05
CA GLY A 137 -11.36 -1.13 -13.74
C GLY A 137 -11.04 0.35 -13.87
N ASP A 138 -11.98 1.11 -14.43
CA ASP A 138 -11.84 2.56 -14.61
C ASP A 138 -12.00 3.33 -13.30
N GLY A 139 -11.24 4.42 -13.17
CA GLY A 139 -11.35 5.38 -12.07
C GLY A 139 -12.65 6.17 -12.13
N LEU A 140 -12.79 7.00 -13.15
CA LEU A 140 -14.06 7.64 -13.49
C LEU A 140 -14.49 7.19 -14.88
N LEU A 141 -15.67 6.59 -14.98
CA LEU A 141 -16.25 6.17 -16.25
C LEU A 141 -17.49 7.00 -16.54
N PHE A 142 -17.56 7.62 -17.72
CA PHE A 142 -18.78 8.18 -18.27
C PHE A 142 -19.13 7.41 -19.53
N ASN A 143 -20.14 6.55 -19.48
CA ASN A 143 -20.55 5.75 -20.62
C ASN A 143 -22.04 5.95 -20.92
N GLY A 144 -22.38 6.25 -22.17
CA GLY A 144 -23.75 6.51 -22.60
C GLY A 144 -23.96 7.97 -22.99
N ASN A 145 -25.10 8.54 -22.62
CA ASN A 145 -25.56 9.89 -22.94
C ASN A 145 -25.37 10.83 -21.74
N ASN A 146 -24.13 11.20 -21.45
CA ASN A 146 -23.80 12.05 -20.30
C ASN A 146 -23.44 13.47 -20.77
N GLN A 147 -23.99 14.51 -20.13
CA GLN A 147 -23.72 15.89 -20.57
C GLN A 147 -23.71 16.91 -19.44
N ARG A 148 -23.00 18.04 -19.66
CA ARG A 148 -22.81 19.12 -18.68
C ARG A 148 -22.13 18.56 -17.43
N ILE A 149 -20.84 18.28 -17.57
CA ILE A 149 -20.04 17.61 -16.54
C ILE A 149 -18.89 18.53 -16.15
N LEU A 150 -18.68 18.69 -14.85
CA LEU A 150 -17.53 19.40 -14.29
C LEU A 150 -16.75 18.46 -13.37
N ILE A 151 -15.47 18.25 -13.70
CA ILE A 151 -14.49 17.58 -12.84
C ILE A 151 -13.49 18.66 -12.42
N ASP A 152 -13.35 18.93 -11.13
CA ASP A 152 -12.59 20.07 -10.63
C ASP A 152 -11.79 19.70 -9.38
N HIS A 153 -10.50 20.05 -9.35
CA HIS A 153 -9.60 19.74 -8.22
C HIS A 153 -9.61 18.26 -7.76
N CYS A 154 -9.79 17.31 -8.68
CA CYS A 154 -9.76 15.89 -8.33
C CYS A 154 -8.35 15.29 -8.47
N SER A 155 -8.15 14.10 -7.89
CA SER A 155 -6.93 13.30 -8.05
C SER A 155 -7.30 11.87 -8.40
N LEU A 156 -6.92 11.44 -9.61
CA LEU A 156 -7.38 10.21 -10.24
C LEU A 156 -6.17 9.38 -10.64
N MET A 157 -5.97 8.28 -9.93
CA MET A 157 -4.75 7.48 -10.05
C MET A 157 -5.02 5.98 -9.93
N TRP A 158 -4.08 5.19 -10.45
CA TRP A 158 -3.97 3.73 -10.25
C TRP A 158 -5.13 2.89 -10.79
N ALA A 159 -5.94 3.43 -11.70
CA ALA A 159 -6.93 2.64 -12.42
C ALA A 159 -6.27 1.48 -13.19
N THR A 160 -6.96 0.35 -13.28
CA THR A 160 -6.44 -0.85 -13.95
C THR A 160 -6.72 -0.84 -15.46
N ASP A 161 -7.69 -0.06 -15.94
CA ASP A 161 -7.86 0.32 -17.35
C ASP A 161 -7.51 1.81 -17.56
N GLU A 162 -8.44 2.76 -17.43
CA GLU A 162 -8.17 4.20 -17.51
C GLU A 162 -8.45 4.96 -16.20
N ASN A 163 -7.58 5.94 -15.85
CA ASN A 163 -7.90 6.84 -14.73
C ASN A 163 -9.19 7.63 -14.99
N ILE A 164 -9.43 7.98 -16.26
CA ILE A 164 -10.72 8.48 -16.76
C ILE A 164 -11.04 7.82 -18.11
N ASP A 165 -12.26 7.32 -18.27
CA ASP A 165 -12.81 6.90 -19.55
C ASP A 165 -14.13 7.61 -19.84
N THR A 166 -14.28 8.07 -21.08
CA THR A 166 -15.52 8.64 -21.59
C THR A 166 -15.89 7.95 -22.89
N TRP A 167 -17.06 7.31 -22.93
CA TRP A 167 -17.53 6.52 -24.06
C TRP A 167 -19.01 6.80 -24.37
N GLY A 168 -19.38 6.66 -25.64
CA GLY A 168 -20.74 6.99 -26.09
C GLY A 168 -20.90 8.48 -26.38
N ARG A 169 -22.09 9.03 -26.13
CA ARG A 169 -22.45 10.43 -26.39
C ARG A 169 -22.16 11.30 -25.17
N VAL A 170 -20.91 11.33 -24.72
CA VAL A 170 -20.46 12.25 -23.66
C VAL A 170 -20.16 13.61 -24.25
N LYS A 171 -20.80 14.68 -23.75
CA LYS A 171 -20.57 16.03 -24.27
C LYS A 171 -20.65 17.12 -23.22
N ASP A 172 -20.12 18.29 -23.53
CA ASP A 172 -20.15 19.43 -22.60
C ASP A 172 -19.48 19.11 -21.27
N LEU A 173 -18.22 18.67 -21.35
CA LEU A 173 -17.42 18.29 -20.19
C LEU A 173 -16.27 19.30 -20.00
N THR A 174 -16.10 19.79 -18.78
CA THR A 174 -14.88 20.47 -18.35
C THR A 174 -14.17 19.63 -17.30
N CYS A 175 -12.88 19.41 -17.49
CA CYS A 175 -11.98 18.94 -16.44
C CYS A 175 -10.94 20.03 -16.17
N GLN A 176 -10.88 20.49 -14.92
CA GLN A 176 -10.02 21.58 -14.51
C GLN A 176 -9.26 21.27 -13.22
N TRP A 177 -8.04 21.80 -13.10
CA TRP A 177 -7.20 21.70 -11.90
C TRP A 177 -7.06 20.27 -11.34
N THR A 178 -7.15 19.26 -12.19
CA THR A 178 -7.24 17.85 -11.78
C THR A 178 -5.92 17.11 -12.06
N LEU A 179 -5.48 16.29 -11.10
CA LEU A 179 -4.28 15.46 -11.19
C LEU A 179 -4.68 14.07 -11.71
N ILE A 180 -4.06 13.64 -12.81
CA ILE A 180 -4.35 12.38 -13.50
C ILE A 180 -3.03 11.64 -13.68
N ALA A 181 -2.76 10.66 -12.82
CA ALA A 181 -1.41 10.09 -12.76
C ALA A 181 -1.36 8.59 -12.49
N GLU A 182 -0.24 7.97 -12.86
CA GLU A 182 0.10 6.60 -12.52
C GLU A 182 -1.02 5.55 -12.79
N GLY A 183 -1.61 5.50 -13.99
CA GLY A 183 -2.39 4.32 -14.38
C GLY A 183 -1.60 3.01 -14.14
N GLN A 184 -2.27 1.91 -13.77
CA GLN A 184 -1.58 0.70 -13.28
C GLN A 184 -0.77 -0.01 -14.37
N ARG A 185 0.56 0.04 -14.31
CA ARG A 185 1.38 -0.50 -15.40
C ARG A 185 1.46 -2.02 -15.45
N TYR A 186 1.57 -2.64 -14.28
CA TYR A 186 1.70 -4.08 -14.13
C TYR A 186 0.47 -4.54 -13.34
N GLY A 187 -0.36 -5.39 -13.93
CA GLY A 187 -1.64 -5.82 -13.38
C GLY A 187 -2.23 -6.97 -14.19
N ASP A 188 -3.47 -7.33 -13.91
CA ASP A 188 -4.23 -8.40 -14.55
C ASP A 188 -4.94 -7.97 -15.85
N HIS A 189 -4.55 -6.83 -16.42
CA HIS A 189 -5.14 -6.31 -17.65
C HIS A 189 -4.83 -7.23 -18.84
N ALA A 190 -5.87 -7.68 -19.57
CA ALA A 190 -5.75 -8.67 -20.64
C ALA A 190 -4.83 -8.24 -21.81
N LYS A 191 -4.64 -6.93 -22.02
CA LYS A 191 -3.76 -6.37 -23.07
C LYS A 191 -2.29 -6.25 -22.63
N GLY A 192 -1.93 -6.72 -21.43
CA GLY A 192 -0.56 -6.65 -20.90
C GLY A 192 -0.28 -5.33 -20.16
N ARG A 193 0.89 -4.71 -20.38
CA ARG A 193 1.29 -3.47 -19.70
C ARG A 193 0.30 -2.35 -20.01
N HIS A 194 -0.33 -1.78 -19.00
CA HIS A 194 -1.55 -0.99 -19.21
C HIS A 194 -1.68 0.24 -18.29
N SER A 195 -0.91 1.31 -18.55
CA SER A 195 -0.92 2.53 -17.74
C SER A 195 -1.55 3.69 -18.52
N MET A 196 -2.84 3.95 -18.31
CA MET A 196 -3.60 4.87 -19.17
C MET A 196 -4.16 6.07 -18.39
N GLY A 197 -3.92 7.27 -18.91
CA GLY A 197 -4.42 8.51 -18.30
C GLY A 197 -5.91 8.71 -18.57
N TRP A 198 -6.25 9.11 -19.79
CA TRP A 198 -7.63 9.39 -20.18
C TRP A 198 -7.92 9.00 -21.64
N LEU A 199 -8.86 8.08 -21.82
CA LEU A 199 -9.50 7.78 -23.10
C LEU A 199 -10.77 8.60 -23.32
N CYS A 200 -10.84 9.36 -24.41
CA CYS A 200 -12.08 9.90 -24.94
C CYS A 200 -12.46 9.12 -26.20
N GLY A 201 -13.43 8.21 -26.03
CA GLY A 201 -13.97 7.34 -27.05
C GLY A 201 -14.75 8.04 -28.15
N ARG A 202 -15.19 7.25 -29.14
CA ARG A 202 -15.98 7.76 -30.26
C ARG A 202 -17.30 8.38 -29.78
N ASN A 203 -17.75 9.41 -30.51
CA ASN A 203 -18.97 10.19 -30.27
C ASN A 203 -18.93 11.11 -29.03
N CYS A 204 -17.78 11.23 -28.37
CA CYS A 204 -17.56 12.31 -27.42
C CYS A 204 -17.37 13.63 -28.17
N ASP A 205 -17.88 14.74 -27.63
CA ASP A 205 -17.80 16.04 -28.28
C ASP A 205 -17.81 17.19 -27.27
N ARG A 206 -17.21 18.34 -27.61
CA ARG A 206 -17.20 19.55 -26.77
C ARG A 206 -16.65 19.28 -25.36
N ILE A 207 -15.37 18.97 -25.29
CA ILE A 207 -14.66 18.69 -24.03
C ILE A 207 -13.51 19.68 -23.82
N THR A 208 -13.52 20.40 -22.71
CA THR A 208 -12.41 21.25 -22.25
C THR A 208 -11.61 20.52 -21.18
N ILE A 209 -10.29 20.46 -21.33
CA ILE A 209 -9.36 20.01 -20.29
C ILE A 209 -8.37 21.14 -20.09
N HIS A 210 -8.36 21.79 -18.92
CA HIS A 210 -7.46 22.91 -18.67
C HIS A 210 -6.86 22.93 -17.27
N HIS A 211 -5.61 23.39 -17.18
CA HIS A 211 -4.85 23.42 -15.92
C HIS A 211 -4.74 22.06 -15.20
N CYS A 212 -4.81 20.96 -15.96
CA CYS A 212 -4.67 19.61 -15.41
C CYS A 212 -3.21 19.13 -15.49
N LEU A 213 -2.86 18.19 -14.62
CA LEU A 213 -1.57 17.50 -14.64
C LEU A 213 -1.78 16.05 -15.06
N PHE A 214 -1.22 15.67 -16.20
CA PHE A 214 -1.04 14.28 -16.60
C PHE A 214 0.39 13.88 -16.27
N ALA A 215 0.60 12.94 -15.35
CA ALA A 215 1.94 12.56 -14.93
C ALA A 215 2.09 11.05 -14.85
N HIS A 216 3.18 10.53 -15.41
CA HIS A 216 3.55 9.11 -15.26
C HIS A 216 2.51 8.13 -15.80
N ASN A 217 1.60 8.51 -16.68
CA ASN A 217 0.78 7.53 -17.40
C ASN A 217 1.54 7.09 -18.64
N GLY A 218 1.53 5.79 -18.90
CA GLY A 218 2.20 5.21 -20.06
C GLY A 218 1.66 5.78 -21.36
N ASP A 219 0.34 5.84 -21.53
CA ASP A 219 -0.30 6.34 -22.73
C ASP A 219 -1.60 7.11 -22.40
N ARG A 220 -2.23 7.65 -23.43
CA ARG A 220 -3.51 8.38 -23.38
C ARG A 220 -3.44 9.60 -22.46
N ASN A 221 -2.60 10.57 -22.82
CA ASN A 221 -2.43 11.81 -22.06
C ASN A 221 -2.84 13.08 -22.84
N PRO A 222 -4.14 13.29 -23.16
CA PRO A 222 -5.21 12.30 -23.36
C PRO A 222 -5.12 11.60 -24.72
N LEU A 223 -5.89 10.52 -24.92
CA LEU A 223 -6.25 10.03 -26.25
C LEU A 223 -7.67 10.48 -26.57
N ILE A 224 -7.88 11.13 -27.70
CA ILE A 224 -9.17 11.70 -28.10
C ILE A 224 -9.61 11.18 -29.47
N SER A 225 -10.89 10.78 -29.54
CA SER A 225 -11.49 10.17 -30.72
C SER A 225 -12.74 10.95 -31.14
N SER A 226 -12.81 11.39 -32.41
CA SER A 226 -13.88 12.24 -32.96
C SER A 226 -14.10 13.54 -32.15
N GLY A 227 -15.12 14.37 -32.48
CA GLY A 227 -15.50 15.54 -31.68
C GLY A 227 -14.57 16.77 -31.73
N VAL A 228 -14.88 17.77 -30.90
CA VAL A 228 -14.11 18.99 -30.64
C VAL A 228 -13.60 19.03 -29.20
N PHE A 229 -12.30 19.27 -29.05
CA PHE A 229 -11.60 19.30 -27.77
C PHE A 229 -10.83 20.61 -27.59
N ASP A 230 -10.76 21.09 -26.36
CA ASP A 230 -10.01 22.29 -25.99
C ASP A 230 -9.03 21.93 -24.86
N LEU A 231 -7.76 21.71 -25.21
CA LEU A 231 -6.68 21.31 -24.30
C LEU A 231 -5.79 22.52 -24.04
N VAL A 232 -5.91 23.13 -22.86
CA VAL A 232 -5.27 24.42 -22.60
C VAL A 232 -4.54 24.46 -21.27
N ASN A 233 -3.32 24.99 -21.23
CA ASN A 233 -2.54 25.15 -20.00
C ASN A 233 -2.33 23.87 -19.18
N ASN A 234 -2.41 22.69 -19.82
CA ASN A 234 -2.14 21.41 -19.17
C ASN A 234 -0.64 21.14 -19.08
N VAL A 235 -0.25 20.39 -18.07
CA VAL A 235 1.11 19.86 -17.92
C VAL A 235 1.07 18.37 -18.17
N ILE A 236 1.90 17.88 -19.10
CA ILE A 236 2.00 16.46 -19.44
C ILE A 236 3.44 16.00 -19.22
N TYR A 237 3.64 15.07 -18.30
CA TYR A 237 4.96 14.61 -17.86
C TYR A 237 5.12 13.09 -17.92
N ASN A 238 6.27 12.64 -18.45
CA ASN A 238 6.76 11.27 -18.39
C ASN A 238 5.78 10.20 -18.93
N TRP A 239 5.59 10.17 -20.25
CA TRP A 239 4.85 9.13 -20.97
C TRP A 239 5.78 8.02 -21.52
N SER A 240 5.22 6.87 -21.95
CA SER A 240 5.99 5.77 -22.59
C SER A 240 5.32 5.14 -23.83
N GLY A 241 4.12 5.55 -24.22
CA GLY A 241 3.23 4.92 -25.20
C GLY A 241 3.59 5.21 -26.66
N GLY A 242 4.80 4.81 -27.08
CA GLY A 242 5.21 4.90 -28.48
C GLY A 242 5.73 6.28 -28.91
N SER A 243 6.27 7.05 -27.96
CA SER A 243 6.84 8.41 -28.13
C SER A 243 5.89 9.60 -28.08
N ASN A 244 4.58 9.37 -28.11
CA ASN A 244 3.60 10.46 -28.11
C ASN A 244 2.89 10.56 -26.75
N ALA A 245 2.54 11.78 -26.36
CA ALA A 245 1.85 12.06 -25.12
C ALA A 245 0.32 12.15 -25.36
N THR A 246 -0.08 13.06 -26.23
CA THR A 246 -1.48 13.29 -26.63
C THR A 246 -1.74 12.67 -28.00
N LYS A 247 -2.90 12.02 -28.18
CA LYS A 247 -3.24 11.30 -29.42
C LYS A 247 -4.62 11.69 -29.93
N LEU A 248 -4.75 11.97 -31.22
CA LEU A 248 -6.00 12.32 -31.88
C LEU A 248 -6.33 11.30 -32.96
N ILE A 249 -7.50 10.67 -32.88
CA ILE A 249 -7.92 9.62 -33.81
C ILE A 249 -9.35 9.86 -34.32
N HIS A 250 -9.70 9.16 -35.40
CA HIS A 250 -11.06 9.11 -35.95
C HIS A 250 -11.71 10.48 -36.16
N GLY A 251 -10.97 11.43 -36.75
CA GLY A 251 -11.50 12.75 -37.12
C GLY A 251 -11.63 13.73 -35.95
N ALA A 252 -10.92 13.49 -34.84
CA ALA A 252 -10.90 14.43 -33.72
C ALA A 252 -10.33 15.79 -34.13
N ARG A 253 -10.89 16.86 -33.57
CA ARG A 253 -10.41 18.23 -33.71
C ARG A 253 -10.03 18.76 -32.34
N ALA A 254 -8.82 19.27 -32.16
CA ALA A 254 -8.41 19.82 -30.87
C ALA A 254 -7.64 21.13 -30.98
N ASN A 255 -7.91 22.04 -30.05
CA ASN A 255 -6.98 23.10 -29.70
C ASN A 255 -6.00 22.54 -28.66
N VAL A 256 -4.70 22.69 -28.87
CA VAL A 256 -3.66 22.39 -27.88
C VAL A 256 -2.85 23.67 -27.67
N VAL A 257 -3.20 24.41 -26.63
CA VAL A 257 -2.73 25.79 -26.44
C VAL A 257 -2.05 25.95 -25.08
N ASN A 258 -0.87 26.58 -25.07
CA ASN A 258 -0.10 26.88 -23.86
C ASN A 258 0.12 25.68 -22.92
N CYS A 259 0.12 24.46 -23.47
CA CYS A 259 0.41 23.24 -22.73
C CYS A 259 1.92 23.05 -22.57
N THR A 260 2.35 22.44 -21.47
CA THR A 260 3.75 22.11 -21.21
C THR A 260 3.95 20.60 -21.27
N PHE A 261 4.74 20.13 -22.23
CA PHE A 261 5.16 18.75 -22.36
C PHE A 261 6.58 18.58 -21.79
N LEU A 262 6.71 17.81 -20.72
CA LEU A 262 7.96 17.57 -20.02
C LEU A 262 8.41 16.11 -20.25
N LYS A 263 9.57 15.94 -20.87
CA LYS A 263 10.18 14.62 -21.06
C LYS A 263 10.65 14.05 -19.72
N GLY A 264 10.24 12.84 -19.38
CA GLY A 264 10.78 12.06 -18.27
C GLY A 264 11.71 10.93 -18.74
N ALA A 265 12.20 10.12 -17.80
CA ALA A 265 13.15 9.03 -18.06
C ALA A 265 12.64 7.98 -19.06
N GLU A 266 11.32 7.80 -19.17
CA GLU A 266 10.71 6.79 -20.04
C GLU A 266 10.12 7.37 -21.33
N SER A 267 10.10 8.70 -21.45
CA SER A 267 9.63 9.40 -22.64
C SER A 267 10.62 9.28 -23.80
N ARG A 268 10.10 9.07 -25.01
CA ARG A 268 10.85 8.82 -26.24
C ARG A 268 10.30 9.66 -27.40
N GLY A 269 11.04 9.65 -28.52
CA GLY A 269 10.73 10.30 -29.80
C GLY A 269 10.52 11.81 -29.75
N GLY A 270 9.96 12.38 -30.83
CA GLY A 270 9.87 13.82 -31.09
C GLY A 270 8.45 14.41 -31.17
N GLY A 271 7.49 13.69 -31.76
CA GLY A 271 6.11 14.17 -31.86
C GLY A 271 5.34 13.93 -30.58
N VAL A 272 5.15 14.93 -29.72
CA VAL A 272 4.37 14.73 -28.49
C VAL A 272 2.86 14.71 -28.73
N ILE A 273 2.40 15.30 -29.85
CA ILE A 273 1.01 15.24 -30.31
C ILE A 273 0.97 14.35 -31.55
N TRP A 274 0.25 13.23 -31.47
CA TRP A 274 0.12 12.31 -32.60
C TRP A 274 -1.28 12.32 -33.20
N LEU A 275 -1.34 12.33 -34.53
CA LEU A 275 -2.56 12.27 -35.31
C LEU A 275 -2.62 10.94 -36.06
N GLN A 276 -3.77 10.27 -36.03
CA GLN A 276 -4.02 9.10 -36.85
C GLN A 276 -3.94 9.47 -38.35
N PRO A 277 -3.12 8.76 -39.15
CA PRO A 277 -3.00 9.05 -40.59
C PRO A 277 -4.19 8.54 -41.42
N GLN A 278 -4.92 7.53 -40.92
CA GLN A 278 -6.07 6.97 -41.62
C GLN A 278 -7.29 7.91 -41.54
N ALA A 279 -8.09 7.88 -42.60
CA ALA A 279 -9.37 8.59 -42.63
C ALA A 279 -10.37 8.01 -41.60
N PRO A 280 -11.24 8.84 -41.00
CA PRO A 280 -11.28 10.29 -41.11
C PRO A 280 -10.09 10.95 -40.40
N LYS A 281 -9.41 11.88 -41.10
CA LYS A 281 -8.22 12.55 -40.58
C LYS A 281 -8.55 13.49 -39.43
N SER A 282 -7.77 13.39 -38.36
CA SER A 282 -7.82 14.33 -37.24
C SER A 282 -7.12 15.65 -37.59
N LYS A 283 -7.51 16.75 -36.94
CA LYS A 283 -6.86 18.06 -37.10
C LYS A 283 -6.55 18.71 -35.76
N VAL A 284 -5.47 19.46 -35.69
CA VAL A 284 -5.05 20.14 -34.46
C VAL A 284 -4.72 21.62 -34.72
N TYR A 285 -5.14 22.50 -33.83
CA TYR A 285 -4.62 23.85 -33.71
C TYR A 285 -3.61 23.88 -32.56
N VAL A 286 -2.39 24.37 -32.79
CA VAL A 286 -1.33 24.42 -31.78
C VAL A 286 -0.78 25.82 -31.63
N ALA A 287 -0.67 26.32 -30.39
CA ALA A 287 -0.13 27.64 -30.10
C ALA A 287 0.50 27.71 -28.70
N GLY A 288 1.65 28.38 -28.56
CA GLY A 288 2.27 28.69 -27.26
C GLY A 288 2.68 27.50 -26.38
N ASN A 289 2.73 26.28 -26.93
CA ASN A 289 3.11 25.08 -26.19
C ASN A 289 4.63 25.05 -25.93
N VAL A 290 5.02 24.63 -24.73
CA VAL A 290 6.42 24.29 -24.41
C VAL A 290 6.60 22.80 -24.59
N THR A 291 7.61 22.40 -25.35
CA THR A 291 7.88 20.99 -25.65
C THR A 291 9.34 20.66 -25.43
N PRO A 292 9.70 19.37 -25.28
CA PRO A 292 11.09 18.97 -25.10
C PRO A 292 12.01 19.31 -26.29
N PHE A 293 11.43 19.72 -27.42
CA PHE A 293 12.13 20.03 -28.68
C PHE A 293 12.18 21.53 -28.98
N ALA A 294 11.41 22.34 -28.25
CA ALA A 294 11.44 23.80 -28.28
C ALA A 294 11.50 24.34 -26.83
N PRO A 295 12.65 24.17 -26.15
CA PRO A 295 12.76 24.36 -24.69
C PRO A 295 12.50 25.79 -24.20
N THR A 296 12.57 26.79 -25.09
CA THR A 296 12.37 28.21 -24.75
C THR A 296 10.92 28.68 -24.86
N GLY A 297 10.02 27.90 -25.50
CA GLY A 297 8.67 28.36 -25.86
C GLY A 297 8.62 29.31 -27.05
N GLU A 298 9.77 29.59 -27.68
CA GLU A 298 9.90 30.46 -28.87
C GLU A 298 9.99 29.67 -30.20
N GLY A 299 10.11 28.34 -30.10
CA GLY A 299 10.10 27.46 -31.27
C GLY A 299 8.68 27.22 -31.78
N ASP A 300 8.55 26.96 -33.08
CA ASP A 300 7.25 26.71 -33.71
C ASP A 300 6.57 25.47 -33.11
N PRO A 301 5.44 25.62 -32.36
CA PRO A 301 4.78 24.50 -31.70
C PRO A 301 4.24 23.46 -32.68
N ARG A 302 4.12 23.80 -33.97
CA ARG A 302 3.74 22.88 -35.05
C ARG A 302 4.75 21.74 -35.24
N LEU A 303 6.02 21.97 -34.88
CA LEU A 303 7.08 20.96 -34.95
C LEU A 303 6.93 19.84 -33.91
N SER A 304 5.95 19.94 -33.02
CA SER A 304 5.65 18.92 -32.00
C SER A 304 4.58 17.92 -32.42
N VAL A 305 4.02 18.08 -33.61
CA VAL A 305 2.94 17.25 -34.16
C VAL A 305 3.51 16.18 -35.09
N GLN A 306 3.00 14.96 -34.97
CA GLN A 306 3.32 13.81 -35.82
C GLN A 306 2.05 13.21 -36.43
N GLU A 307 2.11 12.78 -37.69
CA GLU A 307 1.07 11.95 -38.34
C GLU A 307 1.73 10.66 -38.86
N ALA A 308 1.70 10.41 -40.19
CA ALA A 308 2.53 9.39 -40.84
C ALA A 308 4.02 9.78 -40.82
N GLU A 309 4.29 11.08 -40.93
CA GLU A 309 5.61 11.68 -40.88
C GLU A 309 5.77 12.57 -39.64
N PHE A 310 7.02 12.85 -39.27
CA PHE A 310 7.36 13.77 -38.18
C PHE A 310 8.46 14.75 -38.64
N PRO A 311 8.20 16.08 -38.62
CA PRO A 311 6.94 16.74 -38.26
C PRO A 311 5.77 16.43 -39.21
N ALA A 312 4.54 16.61 -38.74
CA ALA A 312 3.34 16.42 -39.55
C ALA A 312 3.21 17.50 -40.65
N SER A 313 2.53 17.16 -41.73
CA SER A 313 2.28 18.07 -42.84
C SER A 313 1.33 19.22 -42.43
N PRO A 314 1.47 20.45 -42.98
CA PRO A 314 0.64 21.58 -42.56
C PRO A 314 -0.87 21.44 -42.76
N ASP A 315 -1.35 20.55 -43.63
CA ASP A 315 -2.77 20.32 -43.94
C ASP A 315 -3.59 19.71 -42.78
N VAL A 316 -2.92 19.02 -41.85
CA VAL A 316 -3.53 18.50 -40.61
C VAL A 316 -3.43 19.50 -39.45
N ILE A 317 -2.75 20.63 -39.66
CA ILE A 317 -2.62 21.72 -38.69
C ILE A 317 -3.58 22.85 -39.08
N ALA A 318 -4.57 23.13 -38.23
CA ALA A 318 -5.51 24.21 -38.46
C ALA A 318 -4.83 25.58 -38.29
N SER A 319 -5.18 26.54 -39.15
CA SER A 319 -4.66 27.92 -39.10
C SER A 319 -5.39 28.80 -38.07
N THR A 320 -6.60 28.40 -37.66
CA THR A 320 -7.42 29.08 -36.66
C THR A 320 -7.89 28.08 -35.60
N PRO A 321 -8.07 28.52 -34.34
CA PRO A 321 -8.58 27.65 -33.29
C PRO A 321 -10.00 27.18 -33.61
N PHE A 322 -10.31 25.94 -33.24
CA PHE A 322 -11.67 25.42 -33.27
C PHE A 322 -12.52 26.16 -32.22
N ALA A 323 -13.80 26.35 -32.51
CA ALA A 323 -14.71 27.05 -31.62
C ALA A 323 -14.81 26.34 -30.26
N ALA A 324 -14.44 27.06 -29.20
CA ALA A 324 -14.53 26.64 -27.81
C ALA A 324 -14.89 27.84 -26.92
N PRO A 325 -15.49 27.63 -25.74
CA PRO A 325 -15.72 28.68 -24.76
C PRO A 325 -14.40 29.34 -24.36
N LYS A 326 -14.45 30.64 -24.07
CA LYS A 326 -13.27 31.34 -23.55
C LYS A 326 -12.95 30.81 -22.15
N ILE A 327 -11.67 30.66 -21.90
CA ILE A 327 -11.11 30.34 -20.59
C ILE A 327 -9.97 31.33 -20.30
N GLU A 328 -9.70 31.61 -19.04
CA GLU A 328 -8.52 32.37 -18.66
C GLU A 328 -7.27 31.54 -18.95
N THR A 329 -6.33 32.14 -19.68
CA THR A 329 -5.10 31.45 -20.10
C THR A 329 -3.86 32.19 -19.63
N GLN A 330 -2.78 31.45 -19.39
CA GLN A 330 -1.45 32.01 -19.16
C GLN A 330 -0.46 31.44 -20.17
N SER A 331 0.75 32.00 -20.25
CA SER A 331 1.85 31.36 -20.97
C SER A 331 2.11 29.96 -20.38
N ALA A 332 2.63 29.04 -21.19
CA ALA A 332 2.91 27.67 -20.76
C ALA A 332 3.81 27.62 -19.50
N GLN A 333 4.81 28.50 -19.40
CA GLN A 333 5.71 28.58 -18.24
C GLN A 333 4.97 29.01 -16.96
N ASN A 334 4.09 30.01 -17.05
CA ASN A 334 3.31 30.48 -15.90
C ASN A 334 2.26 29.43 -15.50
N ALA A 335 1.60 28.83 -16.48
CA ALA A 335 0.65 27.75 -16.27
C ALA A 335 1.30 26.53 -15.60
N LEU A 336 2.53 26.14 -15.99
CA LEU A 336 3.27 25.07 -15.31
C LEU A 336 3.38 25.32 -13.80
N GLN A 337 3.76 26.53 -13.40
CA GLN A 337 3.87 26.87 -11.98
C GLN A 337 2.51 26.86 -11.28
N LEU A 338 1.47 27.43 -11.92
CA LEU A 338 0.12 27.43 -11.38
C LEU A 338 -0.42 26.01 -11.18
N VAL A 339 -0.31 25.16 -12.20
CA VAL A 339 -0.73 23.75 -12.15
C VAL A 339 -0.01 23.02 -11.03
N LEU A 340 1.32 23.09 -10.95
CA LEU A 340 2.08 22.39 -9.91
C LEU A 340 1.78 22.88 -8.49
N ASN A 341 1.25 24.09 -8.34
CA ASN A 341 0.87 24.67 -7.05
C ASN A 341 -0.59 24.41 -6.67
N ARG A 342 -1.48 24.24 -7.65
CA ARG A 342 -2.95 24.23 -7.44
C ARG A 342 -3.64 22.91 -7.77
N VAL A 343 -3.09 22.08 -8.65
CA VAL A 343 -3.75 20.85 -9.11
C VAL A 343 -4.06 19.84 -7.99
N GLY A 344 -5.15 19.10 -8.15
CA GLY A 344 -5.62 18.08 -7.21
C GLY A 344 -6.43 18.65 -6.04
N PRO A 345 -6.84 17.79 -5.08
CA PRO A 345 -7.66 18.21 -3.96
C PRO A 345 -6.97 19.27 -3.10
N LYS A 346 -7.79 20.14 -2.47
CA LYS A 346 -7.36 21.27 -1.63
C LYS A 346 -6.28 20.90 -0.62
N THR A 347 -6.49 19.82 0.12
CA THR A 347 -5.44 19.18 0.92
C THR A 347 -4.90 18.05 0.07
N ARG A 348 -3.58 17.94 -0.14
CA ARG A 348 -2.95 16.85 -0.93
C ARG A 348 -2.36 15.75 -0.04
N ASP A 349 -2.44 14.50 -0.50
CA ASP A 349 -1.88 13.32 0.16
C ASP A 349 -0.40 13.11 -0.21
N ALA A 350 0.22 12.07 0.35
CA ALA A 350 1.63 11.79 0.13
C ALA A 350 1.96 11.45 -1.34
N ASP A 351 1.03 10.82 -2.07
CA ASP A 351 1.26 10.42 -3.46
C ASP A 351 1.10 11.60 -4.41
N GLU A 352 0.10 12.45 -4.20
CA GLU A 352 -0.04 13.73 -4.92
C GLU A 352 1.21 14.60 -4.73
N GLN A 353 1.68 14.74 -3.49
CA GLN A 353 2.90 15.50 -3.19
C GLN A 353 4.14 14.87 -3.83
N ARG A 354 4.24 13.54 -3.84
CA ARG A 354 5.33 12.82 -4.50
C ARG A 354 5.32 13.08 -6.01
N ILE A 355 4.19 12.91 -6.67
CA ILE A 355 4.05 13.19 -8.12
C ILE A 355 4.46 14.62 -8.42
N LEU A 356 4.00 15.58 -7.64
CA LEU A 356 4.35 16.99 -7.81
C LEU A 356 5.85 17.26 -7.57
N LYS A 357 6.50 16.54 -6.65
CA LYS A 357 7.95 16.61 -6.45
C LYS A 357 8.71 15.98 -7.62
N GLU A 358 8.26 14.83 -8.11
CA GLU A 358 8.85 14.10 -9.23
C GLU A 358 8.75 14.90 -10.54
N VAL A 359 7.62 15.55 -10.81
CA VAL A 359 7.45 16.43 -11.98
C VAL A 359 8.42 17.62 -11.89
N ARG A 360 8.55 18.26 -10.71
CA ARG A 360 9.50 19.37 -10.50
C ARG A 360 10.95 18.93 -10.70
N ALA A 361 11.31 17.77 -10.15
CA ALA A 361 12.66 17.22 -10.23
C ALA A 361 12.94 16.51 -11.57
N LYS A 362 11.92 16.30 -12.40
CA LYS A 362 11.94 15.46 -13.60
C LYS A 362 12.47 14.04 -13.30
N THR A 363 12.06 13.46 -12.18
CA THR A 363 12.37 12.09 -11.74
C THR A 363 11.14 11.18 -11.78
N GLY A 364 11.24 9.95 -11.29
CA GLY A 364 10.14 9.01 -11.20
C GLY A 364 9.99 8.11 -12.43
N HIS A 365 8.93 7.30 -12.45
CA HIS A 365 8.72 6.27 -13.47
C HIS A 365 7.27 6.25 -13.95
N VAL A 366 7.04 5.67 -15.13
CA VAL A 366 5.70 5.45 -15.68
C VAL A 366 4.98 4.36 -14.92
N GLY A 367 3.74 4.69 -14.55
CA GLY A 367 2.67 3.87 -14.02
C GLY A 367 2.93 3.31 -12.64
N ARG A 368 1.85 2.89 -11.96
CA ARG A 368 1.99 2.17 -10.70
C ARG A 368 2.66 0.83 -10.95
N ARG A 369 3.71 0.52 -10.18
CA ARG A 369 4.35 -0.80 -10.15
C ARG A 369 3.83 -1.55 -8.94
N ASN A 370 3.14 -2.67 -9.15
CA ASN A 370 2.62 -3.50 -8.05
C ASN A 370 3.75 -4.04 -7.14
N GLU A 371 4.99 -3.99 -7.60
CA GLU A 371 6.20 -4.37 -6.85
C GLU A 371 6.66 -3.29 -5.85
N GLU A 372 6.12 -2.06 -5.90
CA GLU A 372 6.64 -0.93 -5.09
C GLU A 372 5.57 -0.09 -4.33
N VAL A 373 4.27 -0.39 -4.42
CA VAL A 373 3.25 0.30 -3.58
C VAL A 373 2.04 -0.60 -3.33
N ASP A 374 1.89 -1.18 -2.13
CA ASP A 374 0.55 -1.41 -1.55
C ASP A 374 0.04 -0.04 -1.06
N VAL A 375 -1.21 0.31 -1.39
CA VAL A 375 -1.83 1.56 -0.90
C VAL A 375 -1.98 1.55 0.63
N ARG A 376 -1.94 0.35 1.22
CA ARG A 376 -1.89 0.15 2.68
C ARG A 376 -0.53 0.49 3.28
N ASP A 377 0.55 0.57 2.49
CA ASP A 377 1.90 0.88 2.98
C ASP A 377 2.08 2.37 3.36
N ARG A 378 1.09 3.27 3.17
CA ARG A 378 1.34 4.73 3.28
C ARG A 378 0.35 5.52 4.14
N LEU A 379 -0.55 4.86 4.85
CA LEU A 379 -1.39 5.50 5.87
C LEU A 379 -0.89 5.13 7.28
N GLN A 380 0.00 6.02 7.76
CA GLN A 380 0.57 6.13 9.11
C GLN A 380 1.78 5.21 9.40
N ALA A 381 2.88 5.86 9.82
CA ALA A 381 4.14 5.33 10.36
C ALA A 381 4.96 4.39 9.44
N ASN A 382 5.83 4.95 8.59
CA ASN A 382 6.89 4.16 7.96
C ASN A 382 7.96 3.81 9.00
N PHE A 383 8.36 2.54 9.07
CA PHE A 383 9.53 2.12 9.85
C PHE A 383 10.80 2.84 9.34
N PRO A 384 11.77 3.18 10.20
CA PRO A 384 12.95 3.98 9.84
C PRO A 384 13.97 3.16 9.05
N LYS A 385 13.66 2.89 7.77
CA LYS A 385 14.39 1.94 6.91
C LYS A 385 15.90 2.17 6.90
N THR A 386 16.36 3.41 6.75
CA THR A 386 17.80 3.72 6.68
C THR A 386 18.53 3.35 7.97
N GLN A 387 17.92 3.64 9.13
CA GLN A 387 18.49 3.29 10.44
C GLN A 387 18.49 1.77 10.66
N LEU A 388 17.37 1.12 10.31
CA LEU A 388 17.25 -0.34 10.39
C LEU A 388 18.26 -1.05 9.49
N ASP A 389 18.44 -0.60 8.25
CA ASP A 389 19.42 -1.15 7.30
C ASP A 389 20.85 -0.96 7.81
N SER A 390 21.17 0.23 8.35
CA SER A 390 22.49 0.52 8.92
C SER A 390 22.79 -0.39 10.10
N LEU A 391 21.81 -0.55 11.00
CA LEU A 391 21.92 -1.41 12.16
C LEU A 391 22.08 -2.89 11.74
N ALA A 392 21.25 -3.36 10.83
CA ALA A 392 21.33 -4.72 10.29
C ALA A 392 22.71 -5.01 9.66
N LYS A 393 23.23 -4.08 8.85
CA LYS A 393 24.54 -4.20 8.18
C LYS A 393 25.73 -4.12 9.15
N SER A 394 25.56 -3.54 10.34
CA SER A 394 26.60 -3.48 11.37
C SER A 394 26.86 -4.82 12.07
N PHE A 395 25.95 -5.78 11.92
CA PHE A 395 26.05 -7.07 12.58
C PHE A 395 27.11 -7.96 11.92
N ALA A 396 28.06 -8.48 12.70
CA ALA A 396 29.11 -9.40 12.25
C ALA A 396 28.58 -10.83 12.10
N GLY A 397 27.66 -11.03 11.15
CA GLY A 397 26.99 -12.30 10.89
C GLY A 397 25.88 -12.18 9.84
N ARG A 398 25.05 -13.21 9.73
CA ARG A 398 23.82 -13.14 8.93
C ARG A 398 22.67 -12.70 9.82
N LEU A 399 21.90 -11.72 9.36
CA LEU A 399 20.71 -11.22 10.03
C LEU A 399 19.55 -11.20 9.03
N GLY A 400 18.39 -11.66 9.49
CA GLY A 400 17.11 -11.61 8.80
C GLY A 400 16.07 -10.97 9.69
N PHE A 401 15.31 -10.02 9.15
CA PHE A 401 14.35 -9.25 9.93
C PHE A 401 13.13 -8.90 9.09
N TYR A 402 11.95 -9.16 9.64
CA TYR A 402 10.68 -8.77 9.06
C TYR A 402 9.83 -8.10 10.14
N ALA A 403 9.22 -6.96 9.81
CA ALA A 403 8.23 -6.31 10.65
C ALA A 403 7.02 -5.87 9.84
N LYS A 404 5.85 -5.96 10.45
CA LYS A 404 4.59 -5.51 9.87
C LYS A 404 3.67 -4.92 10.92
N ASP A 405 3.22 -3.70 10.69
CA ASP A 405 2.06 -3.16 11.38
C ASP A 405 0.79 -3.76 10.75
N VAL A 406 0.10 -4.61 11.52
CA VAL A 406 -0.99 -5.45 11.01
C VAL A 406 -2.18 -4.63 10.53
N ARG A 407 -2.45 -3.48 11.17
CA ARG A 407 -3.61 -2.63 10.85
C ARG A 407 -3.22 -1.44 9.98
N GLY A 408 -2.05 -0.88 10.23
CA GLY A 408 -1.51 0.24 9.49
C GLY A 408 -0.88 -0.08 8.16
N GLY A 409 -0.56 -1.35 7.92
CA GLY A 409 -0.01 -1.84 6.67
C GLY A 409 1.48 -1.63 6.47
N ALA A 410 2.16 -0.80 7.28
CA ALA A 410 3.59 -0.56 7.15
C ALA A 410 4.40 -1.87 7.27
N THR A 411 5.35 -2.08 6.35
CA THR A 411 6.23 -3.25 6.34
C THR A 411 7.71 -2.87 6.29
N TYR A 412 8.56 -3.69 6.92
CA TYR A 412 10.01 -3.64 6.78
C TYR A 412 10.55 -5.06 6.60
N ALA A 413 11.56 -5.19 5.74
CA ALA A 413 12.12 -6.45 5.32
C ALA A 413 13.64 -6.31 5.09
N PHE A 414 14.41 -7.24 5.64
CA PHE A 414 15.86 -7.35 5.46
C PHE A 414 16.25 -8.84 5.44
N ASN A 415 16.78 -9.33 4.33
CA ASN A 415 17.09 -10.76 4.11
C ASN A 415 15.96 -11.69 4.56
N ASP A 416 14.73 -11.29 4.29
CA ASP A 416 13.52 -11.88 4.87
C ASP A 416 13.02 -13.11 4.09
N ASP A 417 13.55 -13.33 2.90
CA ASP A 417 13.42 -14.52 2.07
C ASP A 417 14.48 -15.59 2.40
N GLN A 418 15.57 -15.20 3.08
CA GLN A 418 16.63 -16.12 3.48
C GLN A 418 16.21 -17.01 4.65
N ARG A 419 16.85 -18.17 4.74
CA ARG A 419 16.60 -19.17 5.77
C ARG A 419 17.60 -19.05 6.91
N PHE A 420 17.11 -19.19 8.14
CA PHE A 420 17.91 -19.11 9.35
C PHE A 420 17.64 -20.32 10.25
N PRO A 421 18.66 -20.84 10.96
CA PRO A 421 18.45 -21.76 12.07
C PRO A 421 17.56 -21.10 13.14
N PRO A 422 16.36 -21.63 13.41
CA PRO A 422 15.35 -20.93 14.21
C PRO A 422 15.46 -21.22 15.70
N ALA A 423 16.28 -22.21 16.08
CA ALA A 423 16.25 -22.81 17.39
C ALA A 423 14.79 -23.10 17.81
N SER A 424 14.36 -22.64 18.98
CA SER A 424 13.00 -22.87 19.49
C SER A 424 11.88 -22.04 18.82
N VAL A 425 12.18 -21.13 17.88
CA VAL A 425 11.14 -20.44 17.09
C VAL A 425 10.36 -21.43 16.22
N ILE A 426 10.96 -22.56 15.83
CA ILE A 426 10.30 -23.63 15.05
C ILE A 426 9.06 -24.22 15.74
N LYS A 427 8.90 -24.01 17.04
CA LYS A 427 7.76 -24.48 17.82
C LYS A 427 6.46 -23.74 17.46
N LEU A 428 6.55 -22.55 16.88
CA LEU A 428 5.39 -21.79 16.42
C LEU A 428 4.56 -22.54 15.36
N PRO A 429 5.12 -22.94 14.20
CA PRO A 429 4.36 -23.70 13.21
C PRO A 429 3.90 -25.07 13.74
N VAL A 430 4.68 -25.71 14.61
CA VAL A 430 4.30 -26.98 15.26
C VAL A 430 3.08 -26.81 16.16
N MET A 431 3.03 -25.74 16.97
CA MET A 431 1.86 -25.40 17.78
C MET A 431 0.64 -25.16 16.89
N ILE A 432 0.77 -24.33 15.85
CA ILE A 432 -0.35 -24.02 14.96
C ILE A 432 -0.89 -25.29 14.32
N GLN A 433 -0.02 -26.20 13.89
CA GLN A 433 -0.44 -27.46 13.29
C GLN A 433 -1.14 -28.40 14.30
N LEU A 434 -0.70 -28.42 15.57
CA LEU A 434 -1.36 -29.19 16.63
C LEU A 434 -2.83 -28.76 16.80
N TYR A 435 -3.06 -27.45 16.95
CA TYR A 435 -4.42 -26.92 17.10
C TYR A 435 -5.23 -27.06 15.81
N ARG A 436 -4.61 -26.89 14.64
CA ARG A 436 -5.28 -27.08 13.34
C ARG A 436 -5.78 -28.52 13.17
N GLN A 437 -4.94 -29.52 13.48
CA GLN A 437 -5.36 -30.93 13.39
C GLN A 437 -6.46 -31.26 14.40
N ALA A 438 -6.41 -30.69 15.60
CA ALA A 438 -7.49 -30.83 16.58
C ALA A 438 -8.82 -30.26 16.06
N ALA A 439 -8.80 -29.05 15.49
CA ALA A 439 -9.98 -28.39 14.95
C ALA A 439 -10.57 -29.14 13.72
N LEU A 440 -9.73 -29.83 12.96
CA LEU A 440 -10.14 -30.71 11.85
C LEU A 440 -10.61 -32.11 12.32
N GLY A 441 -10.55 -32.40 13.63
CA GLY A 441 -10.94 -33.69 14.18
C GLY A 441 -9.94 -34.82 13.91
N HIS A 442 -8.72 -34.50 13.48
CA HIS A 442 -7.68 -35.50 13.20
C HIS A 442 -6.99 -36.00 14.48
N LEU A 443 -7.05 -35.23 15.58
CA LEU A 443 -6.53 -35.61 16.90
C LEU A 443 -7.37 -34.97 18.01
N GLN A 444 -7.20 -35.41 19.25
CA GLN A 444 -7.89 -34.85 20.41
C GLN A 444 -6.90 -34.24 21.41
N LEU A 445 -7.05 -32.96 21.72
CA LEU A 445 -6.13 -32.25 22.62
C LEU A 445 -6.13 -32.79 24.06
N GLU A 446 -7.24 -33.38 24.51
CA GLU A 446 -7.36 -33.97 25.84
C GLU A 446 -6.91 -35.43 25.92
N GLU A 447 -6.58 -36.05 24.77
CA GLU A 447 -6.04 -37.41 24.76
C GLU A 447 -4.69 -37.43 25.46
N LYS A 448 -4.50 -38.42 26.35
CA LYS A 448 -3.27 -38.61 27.09
C LYS A 448 -2.27 -39.38 26.26
N HIS A 449 -1.08 -38.81 26.10
CA HIS A 449 0.03 -39.48 25.44
C HIS A 449 1.15 -39.73 26.42
N ARG A 450 1.72 -40.93 26.35
CA ARG A 450 2.92 -41.27 27.09
C ARG A 450 4.13 -40.72 26.36
N LEU A 451 5.03 -40.08 27.11
CA LEU A 451 6.28 -39.62 26.56
C LEU A 451 7.18 -40.81 26.15
N PRO A 452 7.64 -40.90 24.89
CA PRO A 452 8.52 -41.96 24.43
C PRO A 452 9.85 -42.00 25.20
N ILE A 453 10.34 -43.22 25.46
CA ILE A 453 11.61 -43.46 26.16
C ILE A 453 12.85 -43.15 25.30
N ASP A 454 12.66 -43.00 23.99
CA ASP A 454 13.70 -42.75 22.98
C ASP A 454 13.79 -41.25 22.58
N ILE A 455 13.14 -40.36 23.35
CA ILE A 455 13.30 -38.91 23.23
C ILE A 455 14.53 -38.46 24.02
N SER A 456 15.26 -37.48 23.48
CA SER A 456 16.40 -36.89 24.19
C SER A 456 15.92 -36.06 25.38
N THR A 457 16.58 -36.23 26.51
CA THR A 457 16.31 -35.48 27.75
C THR A 457 17.06 -34.14 27.82
N HIS A 458 17.80 -33.81 26.75
CA HIS A 458 18.66 -32.63 26.70
C HIS A 458 17.96 -31.34 26.24
N GLY A 459 18.53 -30.21 26.66
CA GLY A 459 18.08 -28.86 26.32
C GLY A 459 17.15 -28.25 27.37
N THR A 460 16.24 -27.36 26.95
CA THR A 460 15.31 -26.63 27.81
C THR A 460 14.04 -27.44 28.09
N GLY A 461 13.40 -27.17 29.23
CA GLY A 461 12.18 -27.85 29.64
C GLY A 461 12.17 -28.22 31.11
N VAL A 462 10.97 -28.54 31.60
CA VAL A 462 10.70 -28.95 32.98
C VAL A 462 10.46 -30.45 33.10
N LEU A 463 10.12 -31.14 32.01
CA LEU A 463 9.82 -32.57 32.02
C LEU A 463 11.03 -33.44 32.37
N LYS A 464 12.24 -32.99 32.00
CA LYS A 464 13.49 -33.69 32.34
C LYS A 464 13.79 -33.81 33.84
N ALA A 465 13.10 -33.01 34.67
CA ALA A 465 13.24 -33.04 36.13
C ALA A 465 12.16 -33.90 36.82
N ARG A 466 11.24 -34.50 36.05
CA ARG A 466 10.22 -35.40 36.60
C ARG A 466 10.73 -36.83 36.63
N ASP A 467 10.48 -37.50 37.74
CA ASP A 467 10.74 -38.93 37.89
C ASP A 467 9.56 -39.76 37.39
N GLY A 468 9.85 -40.97 36.91
CA GLY A 468 8.84 -41.94 36.48
C GLY A 468 8.30 -41.75 35.06
N LEU A 469 7.22 -42.46 34.75
CA LEU A 469 6.55 -42.41 33.45
C LEU A 469 5.72 -41.13 33.35
N ILE A 470 5.94 -40.35 32.29
CA ILE A 470 5.22 -39.10 32.04
C ILE A 470 4.13 -39.37 31.01
N GLU A 471 2.88 -39.11 31.39
CA GLU A 471 1.70 -39.27 30.54
C GLU A 471 0.76 -38.09 30.78
N LEU A 472 0.60 -37.23 29.76
CA LEU A 472 -0.14 -35.97 29.87
C LEU A 472 -1.06 -35.77 28.64
N PRO A 473 -2.12 -34.95 28.74
CA PRO A 473 -2.88 -34.52 27.57
C PRO A 473 -2.00 -33.82 26.52
N LEU A 474 -2.30 -34.00 25.23
CA LEU A 474 -1.59 -33.29 24.14
C LEU A 474 -1.56 -31.77 24.33
N ARG A 475 -2.67 -31.20 24.83
CA ARG A 475 -2.76 -29.77 25.17
C ARG A 475 -1.65 -29.35 26.13
N GLU A 476 -1.38 -30.17 27.15
CA GLU A 476 -0.39 -29.87 28.16
C GLU A 476 1.03 -29.96 27.59
N TYR A 477 1.32 -30.92 26.72
CA TYR A 477 2.58 -30.93 25.99
C TYR A 477 2.74 -29.68 25.09
N GLY A 478 1.68 -29.25 24.39
CA GLY A 478 1.68 -27.99 23.63
C GLY A 478 1.95 -26.76 24.52
N ARG A 479 1.36 -26.72 25.72
CA ARG A 479 1.59 -25.67 26.71
C ARG A 479 3.05 -25.65 27.18
N LEU A 480 3.59 -26.79 27.60
CA LEU A 480 4.98 -26.90 28.06
C LEU A 480 5.98 -26.56 26.95
N MET A 481 5.68 -26.97 25.70
CA MET A 481 6.47 -26.64 24.51
C MET A 481 6.56 -25.13 24.29
N MET A 482 5.48 -24.38 24.51
CA MET A 482 5.46 -22.94 24.25
C MET A 482 5.95 -22.11 25.43
N ILE A 483 5.47 -22.40 26.65
CA ILE A 483 5.77 -21.62 27.86
C ILE A 483 7.19 -21.90 28.36
N HIS A 484 7.55 -23.17 28.54
CA HIS A 484 8.86 -23.57 29.09
C HIS A 484 9.89 -23.90 28.01
N SER A 485 9.51 -23.76 26.73
CA SER A 485 10.31 -24.21 25.61
C SER A 485 10.76 -25.67 25.78
N ASP A 486 9.90 -26.53 26.34
CA ASP A 486 10.26 -27.91 26.70
C ASP A 486 10.52 -28.77 25.46
N ASN A 487 11.74 -29.28 25.31
CA ASN A 487 12.14 -30.02 24.12
C ASN A 487 11.58 -31.44 24.08
N MET A 488 11.39 -32.07 25.23
CA MET A 488 10.78 -33.41 25.30
C MET A 488 9.31 -33.33 24.86
N ALA A 489 8.59 -32.31 25.34
CA ALA A 489 7.24 -32.01 24.87
C ALA A 489 7.21 -31.67 23.37
N THR A 490 8.20 -30.89 22.90
CA THR A 490 8.29 -30.51 21.48
C THR A 490 8.42 -31.73 20.58
N ASP A 491 9.32 -32.66 20.92
CA ASP A 491 9.58 -33.85 20.09
C ASP A 491 8.35 -34.76 20.03
N LEU A 492 7.64 -34.94 21.14
CA LEU A 492 6.36 -35.63 21.15
C LEU A 492 5.34 -34.95 20.22
N VAL A 493 5.18 -33.62 20.31
CA VAL A 493 4.22 -32.89 19.48
C VAL A 493 4.61 -32.98 18.00
N ILE A 494 5.91 -32.85 17.65
CA ILE A 494 6.40 -33.03 16.27
C ILE A 494 6.05 -34.43 15.74
N ARG A 495 6.28 -35.49 16.53
CA ARG A 495 5.93 -36.87 16.15
C ARG A 495 4.42 -37.04 15.95
N THR A 496 3.63 -36.38 16.78
CA THR A 496 2.16 -36.45 16.75
C THR A 496 1.61 -35.76 15.50
N VAL A 497 2.02 -34.52 15.23
CA VAL A 497 1.50 -33.76 14.09
C VAL A 497 2.14 -34.17 12.77
N GLY A 498 3.39 -34.64 12.80
CA GLY A 498 4.16 -35.07 11.65
C GLY A 498 4.81 -33.92 10.86
N THR A 499 6.09 -34.07 10.52
CA THR A 499 6.85 -33.07 9.75
C THR A 499 6.29 -32.85 8.34
N LYS A 500 5.88 -33.93 7.66
CA LYS A 500 5.27 -33.84 6.31
C LYS A 500 3.99 -33.03 6.33
N SER A 501 3.08 -33.30 7.27
CA SER A 501 1.81 -32.58 7.36
C SER A 501 2.04 -31.11 7.73
N THR A 502 3.02 -30.85 8.60
CA THR A 502 3.38 -29.49 9.02
C THR A 502 3.96 -28.70 7.86
N ASN A 503 4.85 -29.30 7.06
CA ASN A 503 5.42 -28.64 5.88
C ASN A 503 4.37 -28.44 4.76
N GLN A 504 3.44 -29.38 4.57
CA GLN A 504 2.31 -29.17 3.66
C GLN A 504 1.44 -28.00 4.11
N PHE A 505 1.14 -27.91 5.41
CA PHE A 505 0.44 -26.76 5.97
C PHE A 505 1.19 -25.45 5.68
N LEU A 506 2.52 -25.43 5.86
CA LEU A 506 3.35 -24.27 5.55
C LEU A 506 3.29 -23.89 4.06
N ASP A 507 3.30 -24.87 3.16
CA ASP A 507 3.15 -24.67 1.71
C ASP A 507 1.78 -24.06 1.37
N ASP A 508 0.70 -24.58 1.97
CA ASP A 508 -0.65 -24.04 1.80
C ASP A 508 -0.75 -22.59 2.30
N GLN A 509 0.11 -22.18 3.24
CA GLN A 509 0.21 -20.81 3.71
C GLN A 509 1.11 -19.92 2.83
N GLY A 510 1.82 -20.49 1.85
CA GLY A 510 2.81 -19.79 1.02
C GLY A 510 4.16 -19.61 1.70
N CYS A 511 4.44 -20.34 2.78
CA CYS A 511 5.67 -20.24 3.55
C CYS A 511 6.70 -21.26 3.04
N GLN A 512 7.56 -20.86 2.10
CA GLN A 512 8.52 -21.76 1.45
C GLN A 512 9.91 -21.83 2.12
N SER A 513 10.26 -20.80 2.87
CA SER A 513 11.54 -20.66 3.60
C SER A 513 11.48 -21.17 5.04
N THR A 514 10.32 -21.63 5.51
CA THR A 514 10.17 -22.25 6.84
C THR A 514 9.92 -23.74 6.72
N ARG A 515 10.74 -24.58 7.37
CA ARG A 515 10.60 -26.03 7.37
C ARG A 515 10.88 -26.65 8.72
N VAL A 516 9.99 -27.56 9.12
CA VAL A 516 10.17 -28.48 10.24
C VAL A 516 10.69 -29.80 9.70
N SER A 517 11.96 -30.10 9.93
CA SER A 517 12.65 -31.26 9.35
C SER A 517 13.14 -32.24 10.42
N LEU A 518 13.40 -31.76 11.65
CA LEU A 518 14.01 -32.55 12.72
C LEU A 518 13.31 -32.32 14.07
N GLU A 519 13.28 -33.37 14.89
CA GLU A 519 13.09 -33.25 16.34
C GLU A 519 14.18 -32.35 16.97
N LEU A 520 13.86 -31.64 18.04
CA LEU A 520 14.81 -30.78 18.77
C LEU A 520 15.88 -31.61 19.48
N GLY A 521 15.53 -32.80 19.99
CA GLY A 521 16.51 -33.76 20.50
C GLY A 521 17.54 -34.14 19.43
N ARG A 522 17.07 -34.45 18.21
CA ARG A 522 17.95 -34.74 17.06
C ARG A 522 18.80 -33.54 16.67
N TRP A 523 18.24 -32.33 16.67
CA TRP A 523 18.98 -31.11 16.37
C TRP A 523 20.16 -30.88 17.33
N HIS A 524 20.03 -31.17 18.63
CA HIS A 524 21.17 -31.08 19.57
C HIS A 524 22.33 -32.00 19.21
N TYR A 525 22.05 -33.19 18.70
CA TYR A 525 23.09 -34.11 18.25
C TYR A 525 23.79 -33.56 17.01
N VAL A 526 23.01 -33.01 16.08
CA VAL A 526 23.52 -32.46 14.82
C VAL A 526 24.47 -31.26 15.07
N ILE A 527 24.17 -30.35 16.00
CA ILE A 527 25.07 -29.21 16.32
C ILE A 527 26.41 -29.61 16.95
N LEU A 528 26.59 -30.88 17.35
CA LEU A 528 27.85 -31.43 17.86
C LEU A 528 28.48 -32.46 16.92
N GLY A 529 28.03 -32.51 15.65
CA GLY A 529 28.51 -33.47 14.65
C GLY A 529 28.12 -34.93 14.95
N MET A 530 27.16 -35.17 15.84
CA MET A 530 26.67 -36.51 16.20
C MET A 530 25.53 -36.98 15.29
N THR A 531 25.60 -36.67 13.99
CA THR A 531 24.50 -36.81 13.02
C THR A 531 23.95 -38.23 12.90
N LYS A 532 24.81 -39.25 13.02
CA LYS A 532 24.45 -40.67 12.90
C LYS A 532 24.20 -41.38 14.24
N ALA A 533 24.45 -40.73 15.38
CA ALA A 533 24.31 -41.39 16.68
C ALA A 533 22.83 -41.58 17.05
N PRO A 534 22.39 -42.77 17.52
CA PRO A 534 21.02 -42.97 17.96
C PRO A 534 20.74 -42.18 19.25
N ILE A 535 19.53 -41.66 19.40
CA ILE A 535 19.12 -41.00 20.64
C ILE A 535 18.99 -42.07 21.72
N SER A 536 19.74 -41.91 22.81
CA SER A 536 19.75 -42.82 23.96
C SER A 536 20.30 -42.10 25.18
N ARG A 537 20.03 -42.61 26.39
CA ARG A 537 20.59 -42.05 27.63
C ARG A 537 22.13 -41.95 27.60
N THR A 538 22.79 -42.98 27.07
CA THR A 538 24.26 -43.01 26.94
C THR A 538 24.76 -41.92 25.98
N ASN A 539 24.09 -41.76 24.83
CA ASN A 539 24.49 -40.72 23.88
C ASN A 539 24.09 -39.31 24.35
N ASP A 540 23.04 -39.16 25.16
CA ASP A 540 22.70 -37.90 25.83
C ASP A 540 23.79 -37.49 26.83
N GLN A 541 24.36 -38.44 27.58
CA GLN A 541 25.51 -38.17 28.45
C GLN A 541 26.74 -37.74 27.63
N ARG A 542 27.00 -38.39 26.48
CA ARG A 542 28.07 -38.00 25.56
C ARG A 542 27.84 -36.60 24.97
N LEU A 543 26.61 -36.30 24.55
CA LEU A 543 26.18 -34.98 24.08
C LEU A 543 26.48 -33.90 25.14
N ILE A 544 26.06 -34.13 26.39
CA ILE A 544 26.32 -33.21 27.50
C ILE A 544 27.82 -33.00 27.73
N SER A 545 28.61 -34.07 27.69
CA SER A 545 30.07 -34.00 27.83
C SER A 545 30.70 -33.12 26.74
N ARG A 546 30.26 -33.29 25.48
CA ARG A 546 30.75 -32.48 24.35
C ARG A 546 30.38 -31.01 24.50
N ILE A 547 29.15 -30.71 24.95
CA ILE A 547 28.71 -29.33 25.21
C ILE A 547 29.58 -28.68 26.29
N LYS A 548 29.84 -29.39 27.40
CA LYS A 548 30.72 -28.90 28.48
C LYS A 548 32.13 -28.64 27.97
N ALA A 549 32.62 -29.46 27.05
CA ALA A 549 33.92 -29.31 26.40
C ALA A 549 33.94 -28.28 25.25
N GLY A 550 32.82 -27.64 24.91
CA GLY A 550 32.74 -26.68 23.80
C GLY A 550 32.90 -27.28 22.40
N GLN A 551 32.69 -28.59 22.25
CA GLN A 551 32.92 -29.33 21.00
C GLN A 551 31.71 -29.24 20.04
N PHE A 552 31.45 -28.05 19.52
CA PHE A 552 30.39 -27.78 18.55
C PHE A 552 30.89 -27.97 17.11
N ASP A 553 30.04 -28.53 16.26
CA ASP A 553 30.24 -28.58 14.82
C ASP A 553 29.66 -27.30 14.20
N ASN A 554 30.42 -26.22 14.26
CA ASN A 554 29.96 -24.89 13.85
C ASN A 554 29.76 -24.77 12.34
N ASP A 555 30.29 -25.66 11.51
CA ASP A 555 30.05 -25.62 10.05
C ASP A 555 29.06 -26.70 9.61
N GLY A 556 28.53 -27.46 10.56
CA GLY A 556 27.60 -28.56 10.34
C GLY A 556 26.15 -28.13 10.13
N LEU A 557 25.33 -29.13 9.81
CA LEU A 557 23.92 -29.00 9.42
C LEU A 557 23.07 -28.17 10.40
N GLY A 558 23.36 -28.22 11.70
CA GLY A 558 22.53 -27.56 12.72
C GLY A 558 22.59 -26.03 12.68
N TYR A 559 23.59 -25.48 12.00
CA TYR A 559 23.77 -24.04 11.78
C TYR A 559 23.58 -23.59 10.33
N SER A 560 23.29 -24.52 9.42
CA SER A 560 23.10 -24.20 8.01
C SER A 560 21.65 -23.81 7.70
N ASP A 561 21.46 -23.26 6.51
CA ASP A 561 20.17 -22.92 5.91
C ASP A 561 19.59 -24.03 5.01
N SER A 562 20.11 -25.25 5.17
CA SER A 562 19.63 -26.45 4.47
C SER A 562 18.21 -26.81 4.91
N LEU A 563 17.41 -27.32 3.97
CA LEU A 563 16.09 -27.87 4.26
C LEU A 563 16.15 -29.21 5.03
N GLU A 564 17.33 -29.83 5.11
CA GLU A 564 17.57 -30.97 6.00
C GLU A 564 17.65 -30.55 7.48
N ASN A 565 17.83 -29.25 7.75
CA ASN A 565 17.76 -28.64 9.07
C ASN A 565 16.36 -28.05 9.32
N ASN A 566 16.03 -27.79 10.58
CA ASN A 566 14.96 -26.87 10.91
C ASN A 566 15.38 -25.47 10.49
N VAL A 567 14.55 -24.78 9.71
CA VAL A 567 14.81 -23.44 9.17
C VAL A 567 13.55 -22.58 9.22
N CYS A 568 13.73 -21.29 9.45
CA CYS A 568 12.66 -20.29 9.32
C CYS A 568 13.11 -19.15 8.40
N GLY A 569 12.18 -18.66 7.59
CA GLY A 569 12.29 -17.38 6.89
C GLY A 569 11.63 -16.26 7.71
N PRO A 570 12.25 -15.06 7.84
CA PRO A 570 11.63 -13.96 8.55
C PRO A 570 10.23 -13.60 8.02
N ARG A 571 10.05 -13.47 6.70
CA ARG A 571 8.75 -13.16 6.09
C ARG A 571 7.71 -14.24 6.37
N ASP A 572 8.06 -15.50 6.15
CA ASP A 572 7.18 -16.65 6.38
C ASP A 572 6.68 -16.70 7.83
N THR A 573 7.61 -16.54 8.78
CA THR A 573 7.28 -16.63 10.20
C THR A 573 6.41 -15.44 10.63
N GLY A 574 6.71 -14.24 10.10
CA GLY A 574 5.86 -13.06 10.28
C GLY A 574 4.46 -13.25 9.71
N LEU A 575 4.34 -13.80 8.50
CA LEU A 575 3.06 -14.09 7.85
C LEU A 575 2.21 -15.07 8.66
N LEU A 576 2.80 -16.18 9.14
CA LEU A 576 2.09 -17.14 10.00
C LEU A 576 1.57 -16.48 11.27
N LEU A 577 2.39 -15.63 11.90
CA LEU A 577 2.02 -14.97 13.14
C LEU A 577 0.93 -13.90 12.93
N GLU A 578 1.00 -13.16 11.82
CA GLU A 578 -0.08 -12.25 11.40
C GLU A 578 -1.40 -13.00 11.20
N ARG A 579 -1.38 -14.09 10.42
CA ARG A 579 -2.58 -14.89 10.14
C ARG A 579 -3.16 -15.52 11.41
N LEU A 580 -2.30 -15.98 12.33
CA LEU A 580 -2.73 -16.47 13.64
C LEU A 580 -3.47 -15.36 14.40
N TYR A 581 -2.88 -14.17 14.48
CA TYR A 581 -3.46 -13.02 15.19
C TYR A 581 -4.80 -12.56 14.62
N LEU A 582 -4.92 -12.57 13.30
CA LEU A 582 -6.15 -12.21 12.60
C LEU A 582 -7.22 -13.32 12.64
N GLY A 583 -6.94 -14.46 13.29
CA GLY A 583 -7.89 -15.57 13.39
C GLY A 583 -8.10 -16.32 12.07
N GLN A 584 -7.11 -16.31 11.18
CA GLN A 584 -7.20 -16.91 9.85
C GLN A 584 -6.70 -18.37 9.79
N LEU A 585 -6.02 -18.84 10.85
CA LEU A 585 -5.43 -20.19 10.91
C LEU A 585 -6.23 -21.17 11.78
N ALA A 586 -7.03 -20.67 12.71
CA ALA A 586 -7.81 -21.44 13.67
C ALA A 586 -9.07 -20.66 14.09
N ASN A 587 -10.00 -21.34 14.77
CA ASN A 587 -11.16 -20.67 15.36
C ASN A 587 -10.72 -19.70 16.48
N ARG A 588 -11.65 -18.84 16.92
CA ARG A 588 -11.33 -17.78 17.88
C ARG A 588 -10.76 -18.31 19.22
N SER A 589 -11.34 -19.38 19.75
CA SER A 589 -10.92 -19.96 21.04
C SER A 589 -9.49 -20.48 20.96
N ASP A 590 -9.18 -21.26 19.93
CA ASP A 590 -7.85 -21.83 19.72
C ASP A 590 -6.80 -20.75 19.39
N THR A 591 -7.18 -19.73 18.60
CA THR A 591 -6.34 -18.55 18.36
C THR A 591 -5.99 -17.84 19.67
N ASP A 592 -6.99 -17.58 20.52
CA ASP A 592 -6.77 -16.87 21.78
C ASP A 592 -5.91 -17.71 22.74
N GLU A 593 -6.10 -19.03 22.80
CA GLU A 593 -5.26 -19.95 23.57
C GLU A 593 -3.80 -19.95 23.08
N MET A 594 -3.56 -20.11 21.78
CA MET A 594 -2.22 -20.07 21.19
C MET A 594 -1.50 -18.75 21.46
N LEU A 595 -2.19 -17.62 21.32
CA LEU A 595 -1.63 -16.30 21.64
C LEU A 595 -1.35 -16.16 23.15
N ASN A 596 -2.22 -16.68 24.01
CA ASN A 596 -2.00 -16.68 25.46
C ASN A 596 -0.75 -17.49 25.87
N LEU A 597 -0.52 -18.64 25.23
CA LEU A 597 0.71 -19.41 25.42
C LEU A 597 1.96 -18.60 25.05
N MET A 598 1.89 -17.80 23.97
CA MET A 598 2.98 -16.90 23.58
C MET A 598 3.13 -15.70 24.51
N ARG A 599 2.04 -15.14 25.05
CA ARG A 599 2.07 -14.05 26.05
C ARG A 599 2.72 -14.47 27.36
N ALA A 600 2.64 -15.76 27.71
CA ALA A 600 3.28 -16.33 28.88
C ALA A 600 4.82 -16.45 28.77
N SER A 601 5.41 -16.07 27.63
CA SER A 601 6.86 -16.01 27.46
C SER A 601 7.51 -15.06 28.47
N THR A 602 8.44 -15.62 29.26
CA THR A 602 9.26 -14.88 30.23
C THR A 602 10.53 -14.30 29.60
N HIS A 603 10.79 -14.56 28.30
CA HIS A 603 12.00 -14.08 27.64
C HIS A 603 11.85 -12.63 27.19
N LYS A 604 12.59 -11.72 27.83
CA LYS A 604 12.54 -10.28 27.56
C LYS A 604 13.85 -9.67 27.04
N GLN A 605 14.73 -10.47 26.42
CA GLN A 605 16.07 -9.98 26.00
C GLN A 605 16.17 -9.53 24.52
N THR A 606 15.10 -9.69 23.74
CA THR A 606 15.04 -9.40 22.29
C THR A 606 13.88 -8.44 21.99
N ILE A 607 12.75 -8.87 21.40
CA ILE A 607 11.65 -7.97 21.00
C ILE A 607 11.17 -7.11 22.18
N ALA A 608 11.06 -7.74 23.36
CA ALA A 608 10.52 -7.08 24.55
C ALA A 608 11.56 -6.28 25.37
N ARG A 609 12.84 -6.25 24.97
CA ARG A 609 13.93 -5.71 25.79
C ARG A 609 13.76 -4.25 26.16
N TYR A 610 13.25 -3.47 25.22
CA TYR A 610 13.12 -2.02 25.35
C TYR A 610 11.67 -1.56 25.41
N LEU A 611 10.73 -2.48 25.69
CA LEU A 611 9.33 -2.12 25.89
C LEU A 611 9.11 -1.58 27.30
N LYS A 612 8.31 -0.52 27.43
CA LYS A 612 7.89 -0.02 28.73
C LYS A 612 7.01 -1.03 29.48
N PRO A 613 6.96 -0.96 30.82
CA PRO A 613 6.00 -1.72 31.61
C PRO A 613 4.56 -1.53 31.11
N GLY A 614 3.82 -2.64 30.97
CA GLY A 614 2.42 -2.64 30.52
C GLY A 614 2.24 -2.92 29.03
N VAL A 615 3.27 -2.74 28.19
CA VAL A 615 3.20 -3.15 26.77
C VAL A 615 3.30 -4.67 26.70
N ARG A 616 2.24 -5.31 26.21
CA ARG A 616 2.19 -6.77 26.08
C ARG A 616 2.85 -7.23 24.79
N VAL A 617 3.46 -8.40 24.87
CA VAL A 617 4.10 -9.07 23.74
C VAL A 617 3.76 -10.56 23.81
N ALA A 618 3.23 -11.07 22.72
CA ALA A 618 3.04 -12.51 22.51
C ALA A 618 4.21 -12.99 21.64
N ASN A 619 5.23 -13.63 22.23
CA ASN A 619 6.42 -14.03 21.49
C ASN A 619 6.91 -15.45 21.78
N LYS A 620 7.64 -16.01 20.82
CA LYS A 620 8.45 -17.21 20.99
C LYS A 620 9.90 -16.88 20.68
N TYR A 621 10.74 -17.04 21.70
CA TYR A 621 12.19 -16.91 21.60
C TYR A 621 12.85 -18.26 21.27
N GLY A 622 13.98 -18.20 20.55
CA GLY A 622 14.92 -19.30 20.34
C GLY A 622 16.35 -18.79 20.27
N GLY A 623 17.31 -19.57 20.79
CA GLY A 623 18.71 -19.23 20.60
C GLY A 623 19.66 -20.27 21.15
N SER A 624 20.92 -20.12 20.76
CA SER A 624 22.06 -20.86 21.30
C SER A 624 23.17 -19.86 21.63
N ARG A 625 24.46 -20.22 21.45
CA ARG A 625 25.57 -19.26 21.60
C ARG A 625 25.47 -18.18 20.52
N ARG A 626 25.67 -18.56 19.26
CA ARG A 626 25.69 -17.64 18.12
C ARG A 626 24.36 -17.45 17.39
N ILE A 627 23.36 -18.30 17.66
CA ILE A 627 22.01 -18.15 17.10
C ILE A 627 21.16 -17.31 18.07
N ALA A 628 20.50 -16.28 17.55
CA ALA A 628 19.46 -15.55 18.24
C ALA A 628 18.23 -15.43 17.32
N ALA A 629 17.06 -15.78 17.83
CA ALA A 629 15.81 -15.68 17.10
C ALA A 629 14.66 -15.30 18.05
N ASP A 630 13.76 -14.45 17.59
CA ASP A 630 12.54 -14.09 18.32
C ASP A 630 11.45 -13.73 17.31
N VAL A 631 10.26 -14.27 17.51
CA VAL A 631 9.08 -13.93 16.71
C VAL A 631 7.95 -13.56 17.64
N GLY A 632 7.30 -12.42 17.42
CA GLY A 632 6.26 -11.97 18.32
C GLY A 632 5.37 -10.87 17.77
N ILE A 633 4.27 -10.65 18.48
CA ILE A 633 3.34 -9.54 18.26
C ILE A 633 3.43 -8.61 19.45
N VAL A 634 3.78 -7.36 19.18
CA VAL A 634 3.72 -6.27 20.15
C VAL A 634 2.33 -5.68 20.09
N GLU A 635 1.59 -5.78 21.20
CA GLU A 635 0.19 -5.38 21.29
C GLU A 635 0.08 -3.89 21.63
N LEU A 636 0.33 -3.03 20.63
CA LEU A 636 0.05 -1.61 20.75
C LEU A 636 -1.45 -1.34 20.55
N PRO A 637 -2.05 -0.38 21.28
CA PRO A 637 -3.45 0.01 21.07
C PRO A 637 -3.69 0.39 19.60
N GLU A 638 -4.70 -0.23 18.98
CA GLU A 638 -5.10 -0.01 17.58
C GLU A 638 -4.06 -0.32 16.47
N ARG A 639 -2.79 -0.62 16.80
CA ARG A 639 -1.68 -0.77 15.84
C ARG A 639 -0.72 -1.92 16.19
N PRO A 640 -1.20 -3.17 16.32
CA PRO A 640 -0.34 -4.30 16.69
C PRO A 640 0.74 -4.56 15.65
N VAL A 641 1.95 -4.85 16.11
CA VAL A 641 3.13 -5.02 15.24
C VAL A 641 3.66 -6.44 15.34
N VAL A 642 3.69 -7.14 14.21
CA VAL A 642 4.37 -8.42 14.04
C VAL A 642 5.84 -8.19 13.78
N ILE A 643 6.71 -8.92 14.47
CA ILE A 643 8.17 -8.91 14.28
C ILE A 643 8.66 -10.35 14.20
N ALA A 644 9.47 -10.67 13.19
CA ALA A 644 10.18 -11.93 13.05
C ALA A 644 11.67 -11.64 12.81
N ALA A 645 12.51 -12.02 13.75
CA ALA A 645 13.87 -11.53 13.87
C ALA A 645 14.84 -12.69 14.10
N PHE A 646 15.86 -12.82 13.24
CA PHE A 646 16.83 -13.92 13.25
C PHE A 646 18.25 -13.40 13.04
N ALA A 647 19.20 -13.95 13.78
CA ALA A 647 20.62 -13.64 13.66
C ALA A 647 21.48 -14.87 13.92
N ILE A 648 22.54 -15.04 13.13
CA ILE A 648 23.62 -15.99 13.37
C ILE A 648 24.97 -15.27 13.24
N SER A 649 25.71 -15.19 14.35
CA SER A 649 27.04 -14.55 14.37
C SER A 649 28.08 -15.40 13.65
N ASN A 650 29.07 -14.74 13.05
CA ASN A 650 30.22 -15.42 12.42
C ASN A 650 31.06 -16.18 13.47
N ALA A 651 31.37 -15.52 14.60
CA ALA A 651 32.12 -16.14 15.68
C ALA A 651 31.24 -17.11 16.50
N ALA A 652 31.81 -18.25 16.88
CA ALA A 652 31.07 -19.35 17.50
C ALA A 652 30.51 -19.04 18.91
N ASP A 653 31.16 -18.12 19.62
CA ASP A 653 30.89 -17.73 20.99
C ASP A 653 30.24 -16.34 21.11
N ASP A 654 30.11 -15.61 19.99
CA ASP A 654 29.47 -14.29 19.95
C ASP A 654 27.96 -14.39 20.19
N ARG A 655 27.46 -13.63 21.17
CA ARG A 655 26.04 -13.58 21.57
C ARG A 655 25.37 -12.26 21.22
N SER A 656 26.06 -11.39 20.48
CA SER A 656 25.62 -10.02 20.14
C SER A 656 24.30 -9.99 19.36
N GLY A 657 23.92 -11.09 18.71
CA GLY A 657 22.66 -11.24 17.97
C GLY A 657 21.41 -10.82 18.77
N ARG A 658 21.36 -11.07 20.08
CA ARG A 658 20.20 -10.63 20.89
C ARG A 658 20.08 -9.11 20.97
N GLY A 659 21.22 -8.43 21.13
CA GLY A 659 21.28 -6.98 21.27
C GLY A 659 20.88 -6.27 19.97
N ILE A 660 21.36 -6.76 18.83
CA ILE A 660 21.02 -6.14 17.54
C ILE A 660 19.53 -6.29 17.21
N LEU A 661 18.95 -7.48 17.41
CA LEU A 661 17.53 -7.72 17.15
C LEU A 661 16.64 -6.92 18.10
N ALA A 662 17.07 -6.74 19.36
CA ALA A 662 16.37 -5.87 20.31
C ALA A 662 16.34 -4.41 19.87
N ARG A 663 17.49 -3.87 19.42
CA ARG A 663 17.59 -2.48 18.92
C ARG A 663 16.75 -2.27 17.67
N MET A 664 16.76 -3.21 16.73
CA MET A 664 15.90 -3.15 15.54
C MET A 664 14.41 -3.20 15.91
N SER A 665 14.03 -4.10 16.82
CA SER A 665 12.65 -4.20 17.30
C SER A 665 12.19 -2.90 17.96
N ARG A 666 13.04 -2.26 18.78
CA ARG A 666 12.75 -0.94 19.36
C ARG A 666 12.46 0.11 18.29
N LEU A 667 13.31 0.23 17.26
CA LEU A 667 13.14 1.23 16.21
C LEU A 667 11.80 1.05 15.46
N VAL A 668 11.42 -0.21 15.20
CA VAL A 668 10.13 -0.55 14.60
C VAL A 668 8.98 -0.11 15.50
N ILE A 669 9.02 -0.43 16.80
CA ILE A 669 7.95 -0.12 17.75
C ILE A 669 7.87 1.39 17.98
N ALA A 670 9.00 2.07 18.15
CA ALA A 670 9.09 3.51 18.35
C ALA A 670 8.53 4.30 17.17
N ALA A 671 8.62 3.77 15.94
CA ALA A 671 8.03 4.40 14.77
C ALA A 671 6.50 4.39 14.79
N ILE A 672 5.89 3.40 15.44
CA ILE A 672 4.43 3.29 15.60
C ILE A 672 3.97 4.04 16.85
N ASP A 673 4.61 3.77 17.99
CA ASP A 673 4.33 4.38 19.28
C ASP A 673 5.64 4.63 20.05
N PRO A 674 6.18 5.86 19.97
CA PRO A 674 7.37 6.25 20.73
C PRO A 674 7.19 6.12 22.24
N THR A 675 5.95 6.17 22.74
CA THR A 675 5.67 6.09 24.18
C THR A 675 5.77 4.66 24.71
N ALA A 676 5.69 3.65 23.84
CA ALA A 676 5.76 2.23 24.17
C ALA A 676 7.18 1.71 24.43
N VAL A 677 8.23 2.50 24.13
CA VAL A 677 9.63 2.08 24.29
C VAL A 677 10.39 2.91 25.32
N GLU A 678 11.38 2.30 25.95
CA GLU A 678 12.34 2.98 26.82
C GLU A 678 13.31 3.86 26.00
N PRO A 679 13.70 5.04 26.51
CA PRO A 679 14.75 5.86 25.90
C PRO A 679 16.12 5.16 26.01
N ILE A 680 16.98 5.33 25.01
CA ILE A 680 18.37 4.83 25.01
C ILE A 680 19.29 6.03 24.75
N ALA A 681 20.43 6.10 25.44
CA ALA A 681 21.35 7.23 25.41
C ALA A 681 22.12 7.44 24.07
N ASP A 682 21.96 6.53 23.10
CA ASP A 682 22.70 6.52 21.82
C ASP A 682 21.83 6.88 20.60
N ASP A 683 20.74 7.65 20.79
CA ASP A 683 19.90 8.17 19.68
C ASP A 683 20.37 9.55 19.18
#